data_AF-A0A7K1C8Z8-F1
#
_entry.id   AF-A0A7K1C8Z8-F1
#
_cell.length_a   1.000
_cell.length_b   1.000
_cell.length_c   1.000
_cell.angle_alpha   90.00
_cell.angle_beta   90.00
_cell.angle_gamma   90.00
#
_symmetry.space_group_name_H-M   'P 1'
#
loop_
_entity.id
_entity.type
_entity.pdbx_description
1 polymer ?
#
loop_
_entity_poly.entity_id
_entity_poly.type
_entity_poly.pdbx_seq_one_letter_code
_entity_poly.pdbx_strand_id
1 'polypeptide(L)'
;MTIARPLIAAAIIVKNEAEHLRRCLGSIREFCDEIVVVDTGSTDDTVAIAESFGARVSHKPWRDDFAASRNVALDAVTAEWVLYIDADEELVMDDARAMRALVGESSDVMAFGLNMHTQVNWTPYTDYRLWRHRDDIRFTGEIHESTMGDIVRVAQETSRVLRPIAIDILHHGYEGDLTAKHRRNLPLLLAELKVHPEKINLWNHLGRVHLALGRADLAEQAWRTGIERIESGGPLTRFDVQIYASLADLMIAQGRDAQPVIDRGRALDPTFKTFVWLQVRQHMVTGDLERAIRRADELIRYGTDGFTDDGMAYNLEMFDRWPREARIDCLFESMRLDEARAEIMALPGEHIPGSRRRKQLDVCEAVQAWRTESTDSRERSRPVRLDDVAVVIPVRVESADRLANVLALTRQLTSTYDCRVVVGCEQPEALRAVLPASVEVVGVDGSPDHAFHTNRIINEVSRSIDAPIRVHCDTDTVLPVGQLLEAIELVRSGGADMVLPFSFAVGVPRTERDEFAAGEMTLSRIARPRPMVGVPTGLCQVWSSNAFERAGMENEYLVGWAPEDVERVERLAILGARVERVSGPAFHMDHESVAGRDESSGYHALSQVERERVNAMSRAELEADIATWPWVVRGAHQRPEPFDATDLTVLTPVRVDTPDRLRNLVTCTRAILNTMTCRILVGVGDPSTVIEHLDSRVEVIPVFDPPQQAFHRTRINNDLARRATSPIIAVVDTDVVLPSAQWRRALETLRRGDADLVYPFDGRMVEVPHAAHSWLERGELDALPPNSCKIIEALSVGGCFVFDRETFLAYGMENERFVSWGFEDDERILRAHKLGVRVDRQHGVIYHI
;
A
#
# COMPACT_ATOMS: atom_id res chain seq x y z
N MET A 1 34.86 -44.68 48.35
CA MET A 1 34.03 -44.60 47.13
C MET A 1 34.54 -43.43 46.33
N THR A 2 35.31 -43.69 45.27
CA THR A 2 35.69 -42.68 44.28
C THR A 2 34.39 -42.29 43.57
N ILE A 3 33.91 -41.07 43.80
CA ILE A 3 32.77 -40.52 43.06
C ILE A 3 33.24 -40.43 41.60
N ALA A 4 32.63 -41.20 40.71
CA ALA A 4 32.94 -41.13 39.28
C ALA A 4 32.66 -39.70 38.79
N ARG A 5 33.61 -39.13 38.04
CA ARG A 5 33.47 -37.79 37.45
C ARG A 5 32.22 -37.78 36.56
N PRO A 6 31.34 -36.76 36.63
CA PRO A 6 30.23 -36.59 35.68
C PRO A 6 30.76 -36.60 34.24
N LEU A 7 30.03 -37.20 33.29
CA LEU A 7 30.50 -37.31 31.91
C LEU A 7 30.21 -36.02 31.14
N ILE A 8 28.96 -35.54 31.16
CA ILE A 8 28.52 -34.38 30.36
C ILE A 8 27.85 -33.34 31.27
N ALA A 9 28.30 -32.09 31.16
CA ALA A 9 27.64 -30.93 31.78
C ALA A 9 27.06 -30.00 30.72
N ALA A 10 25.82 -29.54 30.92
CA ALA A 10 25.28 -28.41 30.18
C ALA A 10 25.65 -27.09 30.85
N ALA A 11 26.12 -26.11 30.07
CA ALA A 11 26.45 -24.77 30.52
C ALA A 11 25.53 -23.75 29.82
N ILE A 12 24.68 -23.07 30.60
CA ILE A 12 23.61 -22.20 30.12
C ILE A 12 23.72 -20.83 30.81
N ILE A 13 23.54 -19.74 30.06
CA ILE A 13 23.33 -18.40 30.60
C ILE A 13 21.88 -18.01 30.38
N VAL A 14 21.24 -17.33 31.35
CA VAL A 14 19.81 -17.01 31.27
C VAL A 14 19.49 -15.61 31.78
N LYS A 15 18.44 -15.02 31.22
CA LYS A 15 17.74 -13.85 31.78
C LYS A 15 16.31 -13.78 31.24
N ASN A 16 15.32 -13.95 32.11
CA ASN A 16 13.90 -13.89 31.73
C ASN A 16 13.51 -14.85 30.59
N GLU A 17 13.90 -16.13 30.73
CA GLU A 17 13.71 -17.19 29.73
C GLU A 17 12.74 -18.27 30.24
N ALA A 18 11.82 -17.95 31.15
CA ALA A 18 10.96 -18.94 31.79
C ALA A 18 10.15 -19.78 30.77
N GLU A 19 9.74 -19.15 29.66
CA GLU A 19 9.00 -19.80 28.57
C GLU A 19 9.82 -20.87 27.85
N HIS A 20 11.06 -20.55 27.49
CA HIS A 20 11.91 -21.44 26.68
C HIS A 20 12.71 -22.44 27.53
N LEU A 21 13.18 -22.02 28.71
CA LEU A 21 14.10 -22.78 29.53
C LEU A 21 13.56 -24.17 29.93
N ARG A 22 12.25 -24.29 30.17
CA ARG A 22 11.63 -25.59 30.50
C ARG A 22 11.81 -26.62 29.38
N ARG A 23 11.72 -26.17 28.11
CA ARG A 23 11.89 -27.02 26.94
C ARG A 23 13.35 -27.44 26.79
N CYS A 24 14.27 -26.47 26.86
CA CYS A 24 15.72 -26.70 26.84
C CYS A 24 16.16 -27.72 27.91
N LEU A 25 15.81 -27.47 29.18
CA LEU A 25 16.19 -28.35 30.29
C LEU A 25 15.55 -29.74 30.20
N GLY A 26 14.31 -29.81 29.68
CA GLY A 26 13.64 -31.07 29.40
C GLY A 26 14.38 -31.94 28.40
N SER A 27 14.88 -31.34 27.33
CA SER A 27 15.50 -32.06 26.21
C SER A 27 16.91 -32.60 26.53
N ILE A 28 17.63 -31.95 27.45
CA ILE A 28 18.99 -32.35 27.86
C ILE A 28 19.04 -33.26 29.09
N ARG A 29 17.91 -33.45 29.78
CA ARG A 29 17.85 -34.11 31.10
C ARG A 29 18.40 -35.53 31.13
N GLU A 30 18.17 -36.31 30.08
CA GLU A 30 18.66 -37.71 29.99
C GLU A 30 20.08 -37.81 29.41
N PHE A 31 20.58 -36.72 28.83
CA PHE A 31 21.88 -36.66 28.17
C PHE A 31 22.98 -36.12 29.09
N CYS A 32 22.66 -35.12 29.92
CA CYS A 32 23.60 -34.44 30.81
C CYS A 32 23.52 -34.96 32.25
N ASP A 33 24.68 -35.17 32.88
CA ASP A 33 24.78 -35.55 34.30
C ASP A 33 24.75 -34.31 35.22
N GLU A 34 25.10 -33.16 34.67
CA GLU A 34 25.28 -31.90 35.38
C GLU A 34 24.65 -30.75 34.55
N ILE A 35 23.94 -29.85 35.22
CA ILE A 35 23.38 -28.64 34.59
C ILE A 35 23.86 -27.43 35.38
N VAL A 36 24.58 -26.54 34.70
CA VAL A 36 25.11 -25.28 35.25
C VAL A 36 24.36 -24.12 34.59
N VAL A 37 23.75 -23.27 35.42
CA VAL A 37 23.01 -22.09 34.97
C VAL A 37 23.63 -20.85 35.59
N VAL A 38 23.96 -19.86 34.76
CA VAL A 38 24.34 -18.51 35.21
C VAL A 38 23.17 -17.57 34.92
N ASP A 39 22.49 -17.14 35.99
CA ASP A 39 21.43 -16.16 35.92
C ASP A 39 22.03 -14.74 35.94
N THR A 40 21.67 -13.94 34.93
CA THR A 40 22.17 -12.57 34.76
C THR A 40 21.23 -11.47 35.24
N GLY A 41 20.25 -11.86 36.07
CA GLY A 41 19.28 -10.97 36.71
C GLY A 41 17.88 -11.17 36.18
N SER A 42 17.39 -12.42 36.19
CA SER A 42 15.99 -12.73 35.88
C SER A 42 15.04 -12.18 36.95
N THR A 43 13.84 -11.79 36.51
CA THR A 43 12.74 -11.24 37.32
C THR A 43 11.46 -12.07 37.20
N ASP A 44 11.46 -13.08 36.35
CA ASP A 44 10.38 -14.06 36.16
C ASP A 44 10.74 -15.42 36.81
N ASP A 45 9.99 -16.47 36.48
CA ASP A 45 10.15 -17.82 37.06
C ASP A 45 11.39 -18.59 36.54
N THR A 46 12.28 -17.98 35.76
CA THR A 46 13.45 -18.63 35.14
C THR A 46 14.31 -19.40 36.15
N VAL A 47 14.64 -18.77 37.28
CA VAL A 47 15.50 -19.37 38.31
C VAL A 47 14.82 -20.56 38.97
N ALA A 48 13.53 -20.42 39.33
CA ALA A 48 12.76 -21.49 39.95
C ALA A 48 12.62 -22.70 39.01
N ILE A 49 12.47 -22.46 37.70
CA ILE A 49 12.46 -23.52 36.69
C ILE A 49 13.83 -24.22 36.66
N ALA A 50 14.94 -23.49 36.57
CA ALA A 50 16.28 -24.10 36.57
C ALA A 50 16.51 -25.01 37.79
N GLU A 51 16.20 -24.52 38.99
CA GLU A 51 16.36 -25.28 40.24
C GLU A 51 15.48 -26.54 40.26
N SER A 52 14.26 -26.49 39.72
CA SER A 52 13.36 -27.64 39.66
C SER A 52 13.88 -28.80 38.79
N PHE A 53 14.79 -28.52 37.85
CA PHE A 53 15.49 -29.52 37.04
C PHE A 53 16.81 -29.99 37.67
N GLY A 54 17.13 -29.53 38.88
CA GLY A 54 18.37 -29.87 39.58
C GLY A 54 19.60 -29.09 39.09
N ALA A 55 19.40 -27.97 38.39
CA ALA A 55 20.49 -27.13 37.93
C ALA A 55 21.19 -26.44 39.11
N ARG A 56 22.52 -26.29 39.00
CA ARG A 56 23.30 -25.43 39.89
C ARG A 56 23.26 -24.00 39.35
N VAL A 57 22.45 -23.17 39.98
CA VAL A 57 22.25 -21.77 39.59
C VAL A 57 23.26 -20.87 40.30
N SER A 58 23.95 -20.02 39.55
CA SER A 58 24.78 -18.94 40.09
C SER A 58 24.29 -17.59 39.57
N HIS A 59 24.23 -16.60 40.46
CA HIS A 59 23.80 -15.25 40.10
C HIS A 59 25.00 -14.35 39.83
N LYS A 60 25.06 -13.76 38.63
CA LYS A 60 26.10 -12.80 38.24
C LYS A 60 25.46 -11.61 37.54
N PRO A 61 25.73 -10.36 37.95
CA PRO A 61 25.20 -9.21 37.23
C PRO A 61 25.61 -9.25 35.75
N TRP A 62 24.67 -8.94 34.84
CA TRP A 62 24.97 -8.71 33.43
C TRP A 62 26.00 -7.59 33.27
N ARG A 63 27.05 -7.83 32.48
CA ARG A 63 28.19 -6.90 32.28
C ARG A 63 28.33 -6.40 30.85
N ASP A 64 27.26 -6.48 30.06
CA ASP A 64 27.31 -6.16 28.62
C ASP A 64 28.33 -7.01 27.85
N ASP A 65 28.53 -8.27 28.28
CA ASP A 65 29.49 -9.22 27.72
C ASP A 65 28.96 -10.65 27.87
N PHE A 66 28.64 -11.28 26.75
CA PHE A 66 28.17 -12.66 26.69
C PHE A 66 29.27 -13.66 27.08
N ALA A 67 30.50 -13.47 26.56
CA ALA A 67 31.64 -14.34 26.87
C ALA A 67 31.95 -14.35 28.37
N ALA A 68 31.90 -13.21 29.05
CA ALA A 68 32.12 -13.14 30.50
C ALA A 68 31.12 -14.02 31.27
N SER A 69 29.85 -13.99 30.88
CA SER A 69 28.79 -14.80 31.52
C SER A 69 28.97 -16.28 31.21
N ARG A 70 29.32 -16.65 29.97
CA ARG A 70 29.57 -18.03 29.59
C ARG A 70 30.80 -18.62 30.25
N ASN A 71 31.89 -17.85 30.36
CA ASN A 71 33.12 -18.30 31.01
C ASN A 71 32.90 -18.58 32.51
N VAL A 72 32.00 -17.84 33.19
CA VAL A 72 31.58 -18.18 34.56
C VAL A 72 30.86 -19.53 34.61
N ALA A 73 30.02 -19.83 33.60
CA ALA A 73 29.37 -21.14 33.53
C ALA A 73 30.41 -22.25 33.33
N LEU A 74 31.39 -22.04 32.45
CA LEU A 74 32.50 -22.98 32.22
C LEU A 74 33.30 -23.25 33.50
N ASP A 75 33.62 -22.22 34.28
CA ASP A 75 34.38 -22.36 35.54
C ASP A 75 33.67 -23.21 36.60
N ALA A 76 32.34 -23.32 36.52
CA ALA A 76 31.57 -24.15 37.41
C ALA A 76 31.50 -25.62 36.96
N VAL A 77 31.76 -25.94 35.69
CA VAL A 77 31.62 -27.30 35.16
C VAL A 77 32.61 -28.27 35.80
N THR A 78 32.13 -29.45 36.24
CA THR A 78 33.02 -30.51 36.78
C THR A 78 33.12 -31.74 35.87
N ALA A 79 32.21 -31.84 34.89
CA ALA A 79 32.15 -32.94 33.95
C ALA A 79 33.37 -33.04 33.02
N GLU A 80 33.51 -34.19 32.35
CA GLU A 80 34.54 -34.44 31.32
C GLU A 80 34.24 -33.69 30.01
N TRP A 81 32.97 -33.51 29.68
CA TRP A 81 32.49 -32.81 28.49
C TRP A 81 31.57 -31.65 28.86
N VAL A 82 31.63 -30.58 28.08
CA VAL A 82 30.76 -29.40 28.17
C VAL A 82 29.87 -29.39 26.94
N LEU A 83 28.56 -29.36 27.14
CA LEU A 83 27.56 -28.95 26.16
C LEU A 83 27.23 -27.47 26.40
N TYR A 84 27.55 -26.63 25.43
CA TYR A 84 27.05 -25.26 25.38
C TYR A 84 25.72 -25.23 24.64
N ILE A 85 24.67 -24.81 25.36
CA ILE A 85 23.31 -24.67 24.83
C ILE A 85 22.66 -23.41 25.43
N ASP A 86 21.88 -22.70 24.62
CA ASP A 86 21.11 -21.54 25.06
C ASP A 86 19.72 -21.94 25.59
N ALA A 87 19.11 -21.06 26.39
CA ALA A 87 17.80 -21.35 26.99
C ALA A 87 16.66 -21.43 25.96
N ASP A 88 16.85 -20.81 24.80
CA ASP A 88 15.97 -20.82 23.64
C ASP A 88 16.30 -21.93 22.62
N GLU A 89 17.22 -22.84 22.96
CA GLU A 89 17.62 -23.99 22.15
C GLU A 89 17.05 -25.31 22.73
N GLU A 90 16.71 -26.26 21.85
CA GLU A 90 16.22 -27.60 22.20
C GLU A 90 17.09 -28.67 21.53
N LEU A 91 17.68 -29.55 22.34
CA LEU A 91 18.48 -30.68 21.88
C LEU A 91 17.58 -31.87 21.47
N VAL A 92 17.68 -32.32 20.22
CA VAL A 92 16.89 -33.41 19.65
C VAL A 92 17.81 -34.55 19.21
N MET A 93 17.51 -35.77 19.65
CA MET A 93 18.23 -36.99 19.27
C MET A 93 17.34 -38.22 19.44
N ASP A 94 17.58 -39.26 18.63
CA ASP A 94 16.75 -40.47 18.62
C ASP A 94 16.92 -41.33 19.89
N ASP A 95 18.16 -41.47 20.39
CA ASP A 95 18.48 -42.25 21.60
C ASP A 95 19.55 -41.54 22.44
N ALA A 96 19.11 -40.86 23.49
CA ALA A 96 19.98 -40.13 24.40
C ALA A 96 21.02 -41.02 25.11
N ARG A 97 20.68 -42.27 25.43
CA ARG A 97 21.61 -43.18 26.11
C ARG A 97 22.70 -43.67 25.16
N ALA A 98 22.33 -44.00 23.92
CA ALA A 98 23.29 -44.40 22.89
C ALA A 98 24.25 -43.25 22.55
N MET A 99 23.73 -42.02 22.37
CA MET A 99 24.57 -40.85 22.12
C MET A 99 25.49 -40.56 23.30
N ARG A 100 24.98 -40.65 24.53
CA ARG A 100 25.79 -40.48 25.74
C ARG A 100 26.91 -41.52 25.84
N ALA A 101 26.64 -42.78 25.50
CA ALA A 101 27.65 -43.84 25.46
C ALA A 101 28.74 -43.56 24.41
N LEU A 102 28.33 -43.16 23.20
CA LEU A 102 29.24 -42.78 22.11
C LEU A 102 30.19 -41.64 22.52
N VAL A 103 29.67 -40.61 23.19
CA VAL A 103 30.50 -39.50 23.72
C VAL A 103 31.51 -40.02 24.75
N GLY A 104 31.09 -40.92 25.64
CA GLY A 104 31.96 -41.51 26.67
C GLY A 104 33.07 -42.42 26.12
N GLU A 105 32.83 -43.11 25.00
CA GLU A 105 33.79 -44.01 24.36
C GLU A 105 34.77 -43.29 23.41
N SER A 106 34.47 -42.04 23.03
CA SER A 106 35.22 -41.27 22.03
C SER A 106 36.47 -40.59 22.61
N SER A 107 37.48 -41.39 22.97
CA SER A 107 38.75 -40.91 23.53
C SER A 107 39.61 -40.05 22.58
N ASP A 108 39.42 -40.22 21.27
CA ASP A 108 40.12 -39.55 20.16
C ASP A 108 39.46 -38.23 19.71
N VAL A 109 38.26 -37.90 20.22
CA VAL A 109 37.50 -36.71 19.81
C VAL A 109 37.71 -35.56 20.81
N MET A 110 37.94 -34.35 20.30
CA MET A 110 38.04 -33.12 21.09
C MET A 110 36.69 -32.39 21.19
N ALA A 111 35.97 -32.30 20.08
CA ALA A 111 34.67 -31.65 20.01
C ALA A 111 33.75 -32.35 18.99
N PHE A 112 32.47 -32.39 19.33
CA PHE A 112 31.40 -32.83 18.48
C PHE A 112 30.66 -31.64 17.86
N GLY A 113 30.47 -31.71 16.55
CA GLY A 113 29.65 -30.80 15.77
C GLY A 113 28.20 -31.27 15.76
N LEU A 114 27.27 -30.41 16.13
CA LEU A 114 25.83 -30.68 16.17
C LEU A 114 25.14 -29.96 15.00
N ASN A 115 24.00 -30.47 14.57
CA ASN A 115 23.20 -29.90 13.49
C ASN A 115 22.32 -28.77 14.02
N MET A 116 22.65 -27.53 13.69
CA MET A 116 21.94 -26.34 14.15
C MET A 116 20.81 -25.97 13.19
N HIS A 117 19.56 -26.07 13.65
CA HIS A 117 18.36 -25.59 12.97
C HIS A 117 17.96 -24.24 13.54
N THR A 118 18.39 -23.16 12.86
CA THR A 118 18.18 -21.79 13.37
C THR A 118 16.76 -21.28 13.25
N GLN A 119 16.00 -21.80 12.28
CA GLN A 119 14.66 -21.39 11.93
C GLN A 119 13.92 -22.58 11.31
N VAL A 120 12.60 -22.60 11.45
CA VAL A 120 11.74 -23.56 10.75
C VAL A 120 11.94 -23.41 9.24
N ASN A 121 12.00 -24.54 8.53
CA ASN A 121 12.14 -24.60 7.07
C ASN A 121 13.51 -24.12 6.54
N TRP A 122 14.57 -24.23 7.33
CA TRP A 122 15.95 -24.01 6.90
C TRP A 122 16.77 -25.31 6.92
N THR A 123 17.79 -25.40 6.06
CA THR A 123 18.81 -26.45 6.19
C THR A 123 19.63 -26.24 7.47
N PRO A 124 20.00 -27.31 8.18
CA PRO A 124 20.89 -27.18 9.32
C PRO A 124 22.32 -26.85 8.86
N TYR A 125 23.11 -26.28 9.77
CA TYR A 125 24.57 -26.20 9.62
C TYR A 125 25.26 -26.82 10.84
N THR A 126 26.50 -27.27 10.67
CA THR A 126 27.25 -27.86 11.80
C THR A 126 27.87 -26.77 12.70
N ASP A 127 27.59 -26.84 13.99
CA ASP A 127 28.21 -26.00 15.03
C ASP A 127 28.82 -26.87 16.15
N TYR A 128 30.03 -26.57 16.61
CA TYR A 128 30.74 -27.39 17.60
C TYR A 128 30.36 -27.01 19.02
N ARG A 129 29.27 -27.60 19.51
CA ARG A 129 28.63 -27.27 20.79
C ARG A 129 28.98 -28.21 21.95
N LEU A 130 29.60 -29.35 21.69
CA LEU A 130 29.97 -30.33 22.72
C LEU A 130 31.47 -30.62 22.68
N TRP A 131 32.24 -30.24 23.70
CA TRP A 131 33.70 -30.43 23.72
C TRP A 131 34.23 -30.91 25.06
N ARG A 132 35.46 -31.43 25.07
CA ARG A 132 36.12 -31.86 26.31
C ARG A 132 36.45 -30.67 27.20
N HIS A 133 36.04 -30.73 28.46
CA HIS A 133 36.25 -29.65 29.42
C HIS A 133 37.74 -29.42 29.70
N ARG A 134 38.19 -28.17 29.51
CA ARG A 134 39.52 -27.69 29.90
C ARG A 134 39.49 -26.20 30.25
N ASP A 135 40.33 -25.80 31.19
CA ASP A 135 40.42 -24.42 31.70
C ASP A 135 40.99 -23.42 30.67
N ASP A 136 41.65 -23.92 29.62
CA ASP A 136 42.28 -23.14 28.54
C ASP A 136 41.42 -23.06 27.28
N ILE A 137 40.12 -23.42 27.35
CA ILE A 137 39.14 -23.18 26.29
C ILE A 137 38.13 -22.15 26.79
N ARG A 138 38.18 -20.93 26.24
CA ARG A 138 37.35 -19.80 26.70
C ARG A 138 36.61 -19.13 25.57
N PHE A 139 35.42 -18.62 25.88
CA PHE A 139 34.70 -17.73 24.99
C PHE A 139 35.44 -16.41 24.86
N THR A 140 35.61 -15.93 23.63
CA THR A 140 36.24 -14.65 23.30
C THR A 140 35.32 -13.80 22.41
N GLY A 141 35.15 -12.52 22.75
CA GLY A 141 34.29 -11.53 22.08
C GLY A 141 33.08 -11.15 22.95
N GLU A 142 32.69 -9.88 22.98
CA GLU A 142 31.57 -9.41 23.83
C GLU A 142 30.20 -9.88 23.32
N ILE A 143 30.09 -10.09 22.00
CA ILE A 143 28.91 -10.63 21.30
C ILE A 143 29.35 -11.45 20.09
N HIS A 144 28.60 -12.50 19.74
CA HIS A 144 29.02 -13.53 18.79
C HIS A 144 30.36 -14.15 19.20
N GLU A 145 30.47 -14.40 20.50
CA GLU A 145 31.59 -15.03 21.17
C GLU A 145 31.84 -16.45 20.65
N SER A 146 33.10 -16.86 20.62
CA SER A 146 33.47 -18.19 20.12
C SER A 146 34.56 -18.84 20.96
N THR A 147 34.47 -20.16 21.10
CA THR A 147 35.51 -21.05 21.67
C THR A 147 36.32 -21.75 20.57
N MET A 148 35.97 -21.59 19.30
CA MET A 148 36.51 -22.42 18.21
C MET A 148 38.03 -22.32 18.07
N GLY A 149 38.59 -21.11 18.23
CA GLY A 149 40.03 -20.90 18.18
C GLY A 149 40.78 -21.76 19.20
N ASP A 150 40.28 -21.80 20.44
CA ASP A 150 40.86 -22.63 21.50
C ASP A 150 40.59 -24.12 21.28
N ILE A 151 39.38 -24.50 20.85
CA ILE A 151 39.04 -25.91 20.55
C ILE A 151 39.98 -26.47 19.48
N VAL A 152 40.19 -25.74 18.38
CA VAL A 152 41.08 -26.16 17.29
C VAL A 152 42.52 -26.26 17.76
N ARG A 153 43.00 -25.26 18.51
CA ARG A 153 44.36 -25.27 19.09
C ARG A 153 44.57 -26.49 19.98
N VAL A 154 43.68 -26.72 20.94
CA VAL A 154 43.77 -27.86 21.86
C VAL A 154 43.64 -29.20 21.13
N ALA A 155 42.77 -29.29 20.12
CA ALA A 155 42.64 -30.50 19.31
C ALA A 155 43.98 -30.87 18.64
N GLN A 156 44.69 -29.87 18.10
CA GLN A 156 46.03 -30.05 17.54
C GLN A 156 47.05 -30.46 18.61
N GLU A 157 47.10 -29.77 19.75
CA GLU A 157 48.02 -30.08 20.86
C GLU A 157 47.83 -31.50 21.41
N THR A 158 46.58 -31.97 21.44
CA THR A 158 46.21 -33.28 22.00
C THR A 158 46.10 -34.39 20.95
N SER A 159 46.35 -34.09 19.67
CA SER A 159 46.17 -35.02 18.54
C SER A 159 44.78 -35.66 18.50
N ARG A 160 43.75 -34.88 18.84
CA ARG A 160 42.34 -35.27 18.81
C ARG A 160 41.61 -34.63 17.64
N VAL A 161 40.51 -35.24 17.21
CA VAL A 161 39.73 -34.79 16.05
C VAL A 161 38.47 -34.04 16.43
N LEU A 162 38.00 -33.20 15.51
CA LEU A 162 36.66 -32.61 15.53
C LEU A 162 35.75 -33.52 14.70
N ARG A 163 34.59 -33.91 15.22
CA ARG A 163 33.71 -34.90 14.56
C ARG A 163 32.24 -34.47 14.60
N PRO A 164 31.52 -34.36 13.47
CA PRO A 164 30.07 -34.20 13.51
C PRO A 164 29.37 -35.41 14.16
N ILE A 165 28.27 -35.18 14.86
CA ILE A 165 27.41 -36.21 15.44
C ILE A 165 25.95 -35.91 15.07
N ALA A 166 25.14 -36.96 14.91
CA ALA A 166 23.72 -36.85 14.57
C ALA A 166 22.89 -36.45 15.80
N ILE A 167 23.11 -35.22 16.28
CA ILE A 167 22.31 -34.56 17.31
C ILE A 167 21.93 -33.19 16.74
N ASP A 168 20.64 -32.89 16.79
CA ASP A 168 20.08 -31.64 16.30
C ASP A 168 19.87 -30.66 17.45
N ILE A 169 20.05 -29.37 17.17
CA ILE A 169 19.64 -28.26 18.03
C ILE A 169 18.58 -27.46 17.27
N LEU A 170 17.37 -27.36 17.82
CA LEU A 170 16.32 -26.49 17.33
C LEU A 170 16.39 -25.15 18.07
N HIS A 171 16.59 -24.05 17.35
CA HIS A 171 16.66 -22.71 17.94
C HIS A 171 15.31 -21.99 17.81
N HIS A 172 14.68 -21.68 18.95
CA HIS A 172 13.37 -21.03 19.01
C HIS A 172 13.43 -19.50 19.17
N GLY A 173 14.63 -18.92 19.34
CA GLY A 173 14.83 -17.50 19.67
C GLY A 173 14.98 -16.53 18.49
N TYR A 174 14.68 -16.98 17.27
CA TYR A 174 14.67 -16.15 16.06
C TYR A 174 13.28 -15.99 15.44
N GLU A 175 12.24 -16.41 16.15
CA GLU A 175 10.85 -16.27 15.74
C GLU A 175 10.21 -15.00 16.34
N GLY A 176 9.25 -14.41 15.64
CA GLY A 176 8.49 -13.25 16.14
C GLY A 176 9.22 -11.89 16.08
N ASP A 177 8.77 -10.93 16.90
CA ASP A 177 9.33 -9.57 16.93
C ASP A 177 10.67 -9.54 17.69
N LEU A 178 11.76 -9.43 16.93
CA LEU A 178 13.12 -9.37 17.46
C LEU A 178 13.59 -7.94 17.79
N THR A 179 12.72 -6.93 17.75
CA THR A 179 13.09 -5.52 17.94
C THR A 179 13.81 -5.27 19.26
N ALA A 180 13.34 -5.85 20.37
CA ALA A 180 13.99 -5.71 21.66
C ALA A 180 15.41 -6.31 21.68
N LYS A 181 15.57 -7.52 21.10
CA LYS A 181 16.86 -8.21 20.93
C LYS A 181 17.82 -7.37 20.09
N HIS A 182 17.36 -6.82 18.97
CA HIS A 182 18.13 -5.95 18.09
C HIS A 182 18.58 -4.65 18.78
N ARG A 183 17.69 -3.99 19.55
CA ARG A 183 18.04 -2.79 20.34
C ARG A 183 19.09 -3.07 21.41
N ARG A 184 19.01 -4.23 22.08
CA ARG A 184 20.00 -4.69 23.07
C ARG A 184 21.36 -4.98 22.43
N ASN A 185 21.37 -5.69 21.30
CA ASN A 185 22.61 -6.15 20.67
C ASN A 185 23.36 -5.05 19.90
N LEU A 186 22.67 -4.01 19.40
CA LEU A 186 23.27 -2.92 18.63
C LEU A 186 24.47 -2.24 19.32
N PRO A 187 24.40 -1.76 20.57
CA PRO A 187 25.55 -1.15 21.23
C PRO A 187 26.73 -2.12 21.39
N LEU A 188 26.47 -3.41 21.62
CA LEU A 188 27.50 -4.45 21.75
C LEU A 188 28.23 -4.68 20.42
N LEU A 189 27.49 -4.78 19.31
CA LEU A 189 28.07 -4.91 17.96
C LEU A 189 28.98 -3.73 17.62
N LEU A 190 28.56 -2.51 17.96
CA LEU A 190 29.34 -1.30 17.73
C LEU A 190 30.61 -1.25 18.59
N ALA A 191 30.53 -1.68 19.85
CA ALA A 191 31.67 -1.77 20.76
C ALA A 191 32.69 -2.81 20.27
N GLU A 192 32.23 -4.01 19.95
CA GLU A 192 33.07 -5.10 19.45
C GLU A 192 33.73 -4.73 18.12
N LEU A 193 33.01 -4.15 17.16
CA LEU A 193 33.58 -3.70 15.87
C LEU A 193 34.59 -2.57 15.99
N LYS A 194 34.58 -1.81 17.09
CA LYS A 194 35.59 -0.79 17.37
C LYS A 194 36.94 -1.42 17.72
N VAL A 195 36.91 -2.59 18.36
CA VAL A 195 38.11 -3.33 18.79
C VAL A 195 38.53 -4.35 17.72
N HIS A 196 37.56 -5.02 17.11
CA HIS A 196 37.72 -6.11 16.15
C HIS A 196 37.08 -5.79 14.79
N PRO A 197 37.51 -4.71 14.11
CA PRO A 197 36.93 -4.31 12.84
C PRO A 197 37.19 -5.32 11.71
N GLU A 198 38.12 -6.25 11.88
CA GLU A 198 38.42 -7.35 10.95
C GLU A 198 37.35 -8.45 10.91
N LYS A 199 36.46 -8.53 11.91
CA LYS A 199 35.40 -9.55 11.98
C LYS A 199 34.25 -9.21 11.04
N ILE A 200 34.34 -9.67 9.80
CA ILE A 200 33.39 -9.34 8.72
C ILE A 200 31.96 -9.81 9.03
N ASN A 201 31.79 -10.98 9.66
CA ASN A 201 30.50 -11.48 10.13
C ASN A 201 29.76 -10.46 11.03
N LEU A 202 30.47 -9.69 11.86
CA LEU A 202 29.87 -8.66 12.70
C LEU A 202 29.37 -7.46 11.89
N TRP A 203 30.08 -7.06 10.83
CA TRP A 203 29.59 -6.03 9.89
C TRP A 203 28.31 -6.49 9.19
N ASN A 204 28.24 -7.75 8.79
CA ASN A 204 27.03 -8.33 8.20
C ASN A 204 25.85 -8.30 9.21
N HIS A 205 26.09 -8.72 10.46
CA HIS A 205 25.07 -8.66 11.52
C HIS A 205 24.64 -7.22 11.86
N LEU A 206 25.59 -6.28 11.93
CA LEU A 206 25.29 -4.87 12.17
C LEU A 206 24.34 -4.32 11.10
N GLY A 207 24.60 -4.62 9.82
CA GLY A 207 23.71 -4.18 8.74
C GLY A 207 22.33 -4.82 8.82
N ARG A 208 22.23 -6.13 9.14
CA ARG A 208 20.93 -6.81 9.34
C ARG A 208 20.14 -6.20 10.50
N VAL A 209 20.80 -5.87 11.61
CA VAL A 209 20.19 -5.17 12.76
C VAL A 209 19.69 -3.79 12.37
N HIS A 210 20.48 -3.01 11.62
CA HIS A 210 20.05 -1.69 11.14
C HIS A 210 18.83 -1.79 10.23
N LEU A 211 18.83 -2.74 9.30
CA LEU A 211 17.70 -2.96 8.39
C LEU A 211 16.42 -3.35 9.16
N ALA A 212 16.53 -4.28 10.11
CA ALA A 212 15.41 -4.71 10.96
C ALA A 212 14.85 -3.57 11.83
N LEU A 213 15.67 -2.58 12.17
CA LEU A 213 15.25 -1.37 12.89
C LEU A 213 14.77 -0.23 11.97
N GLY A 214 14.54 -0.50 10.68
CA GLY A 214 14.07 0.48 9.69
C GLY A 214 15.12 1.49 9.24
N ARG A 215 16.41 1.19 9.41
CA ARG A 215 17.54 2.10 9.11
C ARG A 215 18.34 1.60 7.90
N ALA A 216 17.71 1.60 6.72
CA ALA A 216 18.29 1.05 5.49
C ALA A 216 19.63 1.68 5.10
N ASP A 217 19.79 3.00 5.25
CA ASP A 217 21.04 3.70 4.91
C ASP A 217 22.23 3.22 5.77
N LEU A 218 21.99 3.05 7.07
CA LEU A 218 23.01 2.54 8.00
C LEU A 218 23.31 1.05 7.74
N ALA A 219 22.32 0.29 7.28
CA ALA A 219 22.53 -1.10 6.87
C ALA A 219 23.47 -1.19 5.66
N GLU A 220 23.19 -0.40 4.62
CA GLU A 220 24.05 -0.32 3.44
C GLU A 220 25.47 0.14 3.81
N GLN A 221 25.60 1.16 4.66
CA GLN A 221 26.90 1.65 5.11
C GLN A 221 27.70 0.55 5.82
N ALA A 222 27.09 -0.18 6.76
CA ALA A 222 27.76 -1.25 7.48
C ALA A 222 28.26 -2.36 6.54
N TRP A 223 27.42 -2.79 5.59
CA TRP A 223 27.82 -3.82 4.62
C TRP A 223 28.92 -3.36 3.68
N ARG A 224 28.86 -2.12 3.18
CA ARG A 224 29.92 -1.55 2.34
C ARG A 224 31.25 -1.45 3.08
N THR A 225 31.24 -1.00 4.34
CA THR A 225 32.45 -0.96 5.16
C THR A 225 33.05 -2.36 5.38
N GLY A 226 32.22 -3.37 5.63
CA GLY A 226 32.72 -4.75 5.72
C GLY A 226 33.31 -5.26 4.40
N ILE A 227 32.65 -4.99 3.26
CA ILE A 227 33.16 -5.35 1.92
C ILE A 227 34.50 -4.67 1.63
N GLU A 228 34.64 -3.38 1.89
CA GLU A 228 35.90 -2.64 1.66
C GLU A 228 37.09 -3.28 2.39
N ARG A 229 36.85 -3.87 3.57
CA ARG A 229 37.89 -4.56 4.34
C ARG A 229 38.32 -5.87 3.70
N ILE A 230 37.38 -6.63 3.14
CA ILE A 230 37.69 -7.82 2.33
C ILE A 230 38.53 -7.41 1.12
N GLU A 231 38.07 -6.40 0.38
CA GLU A 231 38.73 -5.93 -0.85
C GLU A 231 40.13 -5.34 -0.59
N SER A 232 40.39 -4.85 0.62
CA SER A 232 41.69 -4.33 1.04
C SER A 232 42.70 -5.43 1.45
N GLY A 233 42.37 -6.71 1.23
CA GLY A 233 43.23 -7.85 1.56
C GLY A 233 43.03 -8.39 2.97
N GLY A 234 41.88 -8.14 3.60
CA GLY A 234 41.52 -8.73 4.88
C GLY A 234 41.38 -10.26 4.82
N PRO A 235 41.50 -10.96 5.97
CA PRO A 235 41.23 -12.39 6.03
C PRO A 235 39.77 -12.66 5.66
N LEU A 236 39.54 -13.67 4.82
CA LEU A 236 38.21 -14.07 4.36
C LEU A 236 37.90 -15.49 4.84
N THR A 237 36.79 -15.64 5.55
CA THR A 237 36.18 -16.94 5.84
C THR A 237 35.06 -17.23 4.83
N ARG A 238 34.67 -18.50 4.69
CA ARG A 238 33.56 -18.88 3.79
C ARG A 238 32.23 -18.19 4.13
N PHE A 239 32.03 -17.77 5.38
CA PHE A 239 30.78 -17.14 5.82
C PHE A 239 30.70 -15.66 5.42
N ASP A 240 31.85 -15.04 5.18
CA ASP A 240 31.95 -13.59 5.00
C ASP A 240 31.37 -13.13 3.66
N VAL A 241 31.25 -14.02 2.66
CA VAL A 241 30.60 -13.70 1.39
C VAL A 241 29.12 -13.33 1.53
N GLN A 242 28.48 -13.72 2.65
CA GLN A 242 27.09 -13.36 2.94
C GLN A 242 26.87 -11.84 2.98
N ILE A 243 27.89 -11.05 3.30
CA ILE A 243 27.77 -9.58 3.32
C ILE A 243 27.47 -9.00 1.94
N TYR A 244 28.02 -9.59 0.87
CA TYR A 244 27.72 -9.21 -0.51
C TYR A 244 26.27 -9.57 -0.87
N ALA A 245 25.78 -10.72 -0.41
CA ALA A 245 24.41 -11.13 -0.63
C ALA A 245 23.42 -10.19 0.09
N SER A 246 23.70 -9.80 1.33
CA SER A 246 22.89 -8.83 2.09
C SER A 246 22.81 -7.47 1.39
N LEU A 247 23.95 -6.95 0.92
CA LEU A 247 23.98 -5.69 0.16
C LEU A 247 23.24 -5.81 -1.17
N ALA A 248 23.46 -6.89 -1.93
CA ALA A 248 22.80 -7.12 -3.20
C ALA A 248 21.27 -7.25 -3.05
N ASP A 249 20.80 -7.92 -2.00
CA ASP A 249 19.37 -8.03 -1.71
C ASP A 249 18.72 -6.66 -1.48
N LEU A 250 19.34 -5.81 -0.65
CA LEU A 250 18.87 -4.44 -0.42
C LEU A 250 18.86 -3.62 -1.71
N MET A 251 19.92 -3.72 -2.52
CA MET A 251 20.01 -3.00 -3.79
C MET A 251 18.89 -3.44 -4.76
N ILE A 252 18.63 -4.74 -4.90
CA ILE A 252 17.53 -5.27 -5.72
C ILE A 252 16.18 -4.77 -5.19
N ALA A 253 15.96 -4.79 -3.88
CA ALA A 253 14.72 -4.31 -3.27
C ALA A 253 14.48 -2.80 -3.52
N GLN A 254 15.56 -2.03 -3.71
CA GLN A 254 15.53 -0.62 -4.09
C GLN A 254 15.52 -0.39 -5.62
N GLY A 255 15.41 -1.45 -6.44
CA GLY A 255 15.44 -1.35 -7.90
C GLY A 255 16.80 -0.95 -8.49
N ARG A 256 17.89 -1.11 -7.73
CA ARG A 256 19.27 -0.79 -8.15
C ARG A 256 19.96 -2.01 -8.73
N ASP A 257 20.91 -1.77 -9.65
CA ASP A 257 21.72 -2.84 -10.24
C ASP A 257 22.69 -3.46 -9.22
N ALA A 258 22.37 -4.67 -8.76
CA ALA A 258 23.20 -5.44 -7.84
C ALA A 258 24.16 -6.41 -8.54
N GLN A 259 24.14 -6.51 -9.88
CA GLN A 259 24.95 -7.50 -10.62
C GLN A 259 26.45 -7.43 -10.29
N PRO A 260 27.10 -6.26 -10.18
CA PRO A 260 28.51 -6.18 -9.83
C PRO A 260 28.84 -6.75 -8.45
N VAL A 261 27.95 -6.54 -7.47
CA VAL A 261 28.10 -7.03 -6.09
C VAL A 261 27.94 -8.55 -6.05
N ILE A 262 26.95 -9.07 -6.78
CA ILE A 262 26.70 -10.51 -6.93
C ILE A 262 27.89 -11.20 -7.59
N ASP A 263 28.37 -10.67 -8.72
CA ASP A 263 29.49 -11.27 -9.46
C ASP A 263 30.77 -11.28 -8.62
N ARG A 264 31.01 -10.22 -7.83
CA ARG A 264 32.15 -10.16 -6.92
C ARG A 264 32.04 -11.22 -5.82
N GLY A 265 30.88 -11.32 -5.16
CA GLY A 265 30.64 -12.34 -4.13
C GLY A 265 30.81 -13.76 -4.66
N ARG A 266 30.30 -14.05 -5.87
CA ARG A 266 30.47 -15.34 -6.54
C ARG A 266 31.91 -15.67 -6.94
N ALA A 267 32.71 -14.66 -7.27
CA ALA A 267 34.12 -14.87 -7.57
C ALA A 267 34.91 -15.27 -6.30
N LEU A 268 34.46 -14.83 -5.12
CA LEU A 268 35.03 -15.22 -3.83
C LEU A 268 34.56 -16.62 -3.40
N ASP A 269 33.27 -16.90 -3.55
CA ASP A 269 32.71 -18.23 -3.29
C ASP A 269 31.65 -18.60 -4.35
N PRO A 270 32.00 -19.43 -5.35
CA PRO A 270 31.06 -19.87 -6.37
C PRO A 270 30.06 -20.92 -5.86
N THR A 271 30.26 -21.47 -4.66
CA THR A 271 29.41 -22.51 -4.08
C THR A 271 28.20 -21.96 -3.33
N PHE A 272 28.28 -20.71 -2.86
CA PHE A 272 27.21 -20.06 -2.08
C PHE A 272 25.93 -19.82 -2.89
N LYS A 273 24.87 -20.58 -2.58
CA LYS A 273 23.66 -20.69 -3.41
C LYS A 273 22.77 -19.45 -3.40
N THR A 274 22.84 -18.62 -2.35
CA THR A 274 22.06 -17.38 -2.27
C THR A 274 22.36 -16.43 -3.43
N PHE A 275 23.58 -16.42 -3.98
CA PHE A 275 23.87 -15.62 -5.17
C PHE A 275 23.09 -16.07 -6.41
N VAL A 276 22.77 -17.36 -6.56
CA VAL A 276 21.94 -17.85 -7.67
C VAL A 276 20.52 -17.29 -7.55
N TRP A 277 19.96 -17.27 -6.34
CA TRP A 277 18.65 -16.65 -6.08
C TRP A 277 18.65 -15.14 -6.35
N LEU A 278 19.69 -14.44 -5.91
CA LEU A 278 19.82 -13.01 -6.18
C LEU A 278 19.96 -12.71 -7.68
N GLN A 279 20.58 -13.62 -8.46
CA GLN A 279 20.59 -13.49 -9.92
C GLN A 279 19.20 -13.67 -10.54
N VAL A 280 18.36 -14.60 -10.04
CA VAL A 280 16.96 -14.72 -10.49
C VAL A 280 16.28 -13.36 -10.32
N ARG A 281 16.33 -12.80 -9.11
CA ARG A 281 15.69 -11.51 -8.80
C ARG A 281 16.26 -10.34 -9.59
N GLN A 282 17.58 -10.24 -9.72
CA GLN A 282 18.25 -9.18 -10.51
C GLN A 282 17.83 -9.23 -11.99
N HIS A 283 17.73 -10.44 -12.57
CA HIS A 283 17.30 -10.61 -13.95
C HIS A 283 15.82 -10.30 -14.15
N MET A 284 14.96 -10.61 -13.18
CA MET A 284 13.55 -10.18 -13.22
C MET A 284 13.43 -8.65 -13.22
N VAL A 285 14.13 -7.97 -12.30
CA VAL A 285 14.09 -6.49 -12.19
C VAL A 285 14.63 -5.82 -13.46
N THR A 286 15.67 -6.39 -14.10
CA THR A 286 16.23 -5.86 -15.35
C THR A 286 15.49 -6.31 -16.62
N GLY A 287 14.50 -7.20 -16.49
CA GLY A 287 13.71 -7.74 -17.61
C GLY A 287 14.42 -8.79 -18.48
N ASP A 288 15.54 -9.37 -18.03
CA ASP A 288 16.19 -10.52 -18.68
C ASP A 288 15.54 -11.84 -18.22
N LEU A 289 14.26 -11.99 -18.57
CA LEU A 289 13.39 -13.07 -18.12
C LEU A 289 13.96 -14.47 -18.42
N GLU A 290 14.64 -14.61 -19.55
CA GLU A 290 15.19 -15.89 -20.02
C GLU A 290 16.44 -16.29 -19.20
N ARG A 291 17.26 -15.33 -18.73
CA ARG A 291 18.29 -15.62 -17.72
C ARG A 291 17.70 -15.92 -16.34
N ALA A 292 16.63 -15.23 -15.95
CA ALA A 292 15.95 -15.49 -14.68
C ALA A 292 15.41 -16.93 -14.63
N ILE A 293 14.72 -17.39 -15.68
CA ILE A 293 14.22 -18.77 -15.81
C ILE A 293 15.35 -19.78 -15.68
N ARG A 294 16.46 -19.61 -16.40
CA ARG A 294 17.60 -20.56 -16.30
C ARG A 294 18.19 -20.66 -14.90
N ARG A 295 18.25 -19.55 -14.16
CA ARG A 295 18.74 -19.53 -12.78
C ARG A 295 17.73 -20.12 -11.80
N ALA A 296 16.44 -19.93 -12.04
CA ALA A 296 15.38 -20.59 -11.27
C ALA A 296 15.42 -22.11 -11.47
N ASP A 297 15.57 -22.59 -12.71
CA ASP A 297 15.72 -24.01 -13.04
C ASP A 297 16.98 -24.64 -12.38
N GLU A 298 18.03 -23.85 -12.16
CA GLU A 298 19.21 -24.29 -11.41
C GLU A 298 18.87 -24.56 -9.94
N LEU A 299 18.15 -23.64 -9.28
CA LEU A 299 17.73 -23.81 -7.88
C LEU A 299 16.73 -24.95 -7.68
N ILE A 300 15.76 -25.10 -8.58
CA ILE A 300 14.76 -26.18 -8.53
C ILE A 300 15.43 -27.55 -8.63
N ARG A 301 16.45 -27.69 -9.50
CA ARG A 301 17.22 -28.94 -9.61
C ARG A 301 17.97 -29.26 -8.33
N TYR A 302 18.58 -28.27 -7.67
CA TYR A 302 19.23 -28.49 -6.37
C TYR A 302 18.25 -29.00 -5.30
N GLY A 303 17.03 -28.45 -5.26
CA GLY A 303 16.00 -28.94 -4.34
C GLY A 303 15.60 -30.40 -4.57
N THR A 304 15.75 -30.90 -5.81
CA THR A 304 15.41 -32.28 -6.19
C THR A 304 16.57 -33.26 -5.99
N ASP A 305 17.79 -32.85 -6.35
CA ASP A 305 18.98 -33.70 -6.34
C ASP A 305 19.59 -33.90 -4.94
N GLY A 306 19.14 -33.11 -3.96
CA GLY A 306 19.62 -33.12 -2.57
C GLY A 306 20.72 -32.11 -2.29
N PHE A 307 20.82 -31.68 -1.03
CA PHE A 307 21.78 -30.64 -0.61
C PHE A 307 23.20 -31.19 -0.52
N THR A 308 24.16 -30.44 -1.09
CA THR A 308 25.59 -30.64 -0.81
C THR A 308 25.98 -29.85 0.43
N ASP A 309 26.73 -30.46 1.35
CA ASP A 309 27.24 -29.81 2.56
C ASP A 309 28.29 -28.73 2.21
N ASP A 310 27.82 -27.50 1.98
CA ASP A 310 28.66 -26.30 1.90
C ASP A 310 28.81 -25.60 3.28
N GLY A 311 28.15 -26.15 4.30
CA GLY A 311 28.17 -25.68 5.68
C GLY A 311 27.46 -24.35 5.92
N MET A 312 26.55 -23.95 5.03
CA MET A 312 25.66 -22.78 5.19
C MET A 312 24.22 -23.23 5.48
N ALA A 313 23.49 -22.39 6.21
CA ALA A 313 22.04 -22.54 6.37
C ALA A 313 21.30 -21.76 5.29
N TYR A 314 20.34 -22.41 4.64
CA TYR A 314 19.49 -21.82 3.61
C TYR A 314 18.03 -22.05 3.92
N ASN A 315 17.18 -21.09 3.56
CA ASN A 315 15.74 -21.32 3.53
C ASN A 315 15.42 -22.33 2.43
N LEU A 316 14.69 -23.39 2.77
CA LEU A 316 14.32 -24.47 1.84
C LEU A 316 13.42 -23.96 0.70
N GLU A 317 12.62 -22.91 0.92
CA GLU A 317 11.80 -22.31 -0.14
C GLU A 317 12.65 -21.75 -1.31
N MET A 318 13.92 -21.39 -1.06
CA MET A 318 14.86 -20.92 -2.08
C MET A 318 15.14 -21.96 -3.17
N PHE A 319 14.88 -23.24 -2.88
CA PHE A 319 15.12 -24.37 -3.78
C PHE A 319 13.85 -25.01 -4.32
N ASP A 320 12.68 -24.47 -3.98
CA ASP A 320 11.40 -24.99 -4.44
C ASP A 320 10.42 -23.85 -4.77
N ARG A 321 9.67 -23.38 -3.77
CA ARG A 321 8.58 -22.41 -3.98
C ARG A 321 9.04 -21.11 -4.64
N TRP A 322 10.08 -20.45 -4.11
CA TRP A 322 10.53 -19.14 -4.63
C TRP A 322 10.96 -19.18 -6.10
N PRO A 323 11.86 -20.08 -6.54
CA PRO A 323 12.24 -20.15 -7.95
C PRO A 323 11.09 -20.61 -8.85
N ARG A 324 10.16 -21.48 -8.39
CA ARG A 324 8.97 -21.85 -9.17
C ARG A 324 8.04 -20.68 -9.42
N GLU A 325 7.75 -19.91 -8.38
CA GLU A 325 6.94 -18.70 -8.47
C GLU A 325 7.58 -17.66 -9.39
N ALA A 326 8.88 -17.39 -9.22
CA ALA A 326 9.65 -16.50 -10.07
C ALA A 326 9.62 -16.95 -11.54
N ARG A 327 9.79 -18.26 -11.78
CA ARG A 327 9.74 -18.85 -13.11
C ARG A 327 8.37 -18.68 -13.76
N ILE A 328 7.28 -18.91 -13.02
CA ILE A 328 5.91 -18.66 -13.51
C ILE A 328 5.75 -17.21 -13.93
N ASP A 329 6.18 -16.26 -13.10
CA ASP A 329 6.09 -14.85 -13.42
C ASP A 329 6.90 -14.49 -14.67
N CYS A 330 8.12 -15.01 -14.82
CA CYS A 330 8.92 -14.83 -16.04
C CYS A 330 8.29 -15.46 -17.28
N LEU A 331 7.71 -16.66 -17.19
CA LEU A 331 7.02 -17.31 -18.30
C LEU A 331 5.78 -16.52 -18.72
N PHE A 332 5.02 -16.04 -17.73
CA PHE A 332 3.85 -15.20 -17.95
C PHE A 332 4.24 -13.89 -18.66
N GLU A 333 5.21 -13.16 -18.12
CA GLU A 333 5.67 -11.88 -18.69
C GLU A 333 6.30 -12.01 -20.08
N SER A 334 6.87 -13.18 -20.42
CA SER A 334 7.44 -13.48 -21.74
C SER A 334 6.44 -14.10 -22.73
N MET A 335 5.13 -14.10 -22.42
CA MET A 335 4.06 -14.69 -23.26
C MET A 335 4.18 -16.20 -23.51
N ARG A 336 4.98 -16.92 -22.70
CA ARG A 336 5.09 -18.41 -22.69
C ARG A 336 3.95 -19.01 -21.85
N LEU A 337 2.71 -18.63 -22.19
CA LEU A 337 1.53 -18.83 -21.35
C LEU A 337 1.12 -20.29 -21.18
N ASP A 338 1.40 -21.17 -22.15
CA ASP A 338 1.12 -22.61 -22.02
C ASP A 338 2.01 -23.26 -20.95
N GLU A 339 3.28 -22.85 -20.88
CA GLU A 339 4.22 -23.30 -19.85
C GLU A 339 3.88 -22.70 -18.48
N ALA A 340 3.57 -21.40 -18.43
CA ALA A 340 3.11 -20.75 -17.20
C ALA A 340 1.87 -21.46 -16.65
N ARG A 341 0.89 -21.76 -17.50
CA ARG A 341 -0.31 -22.51 -17.12
C ARG A 341 0.01 -23.87 -16.53
N ALA A 342 0.88 -24.65 -17.19
CA ALA A 342 1.24 -25.98 -16.73
C ALA A 342 1.88 -25.96 -15.33
N GLU A 343 2.77 -24.99 -15.08
CA GLU A 343 3.42 -24.80 -13.78
C GLU A 343 2.44 -24.33 -12.71
N ILE A 344 1.59 -23.34 -13.03
CA ILE A 344 0.57 -22.87 -12.09
C ILE A 344 -0.30 -24.06 -11.68
N MET A 345 -0.77 -24.88 -12.62
CA MET A 345 -1.61 -26.07 -12.35
C MET A 345 -0.90 -27.17 -11.54
N ALA A 346 0.43 -27.17 -11.51
CA ALA A 346 1.22 -28.11 -10.72
C ALA A 346 1.42 -27.63 -9.26
N LEU A 347 1.13 -26.36 -8.95
CA LEU A 347 1.26 -25.83 -7.59
C LEU A 347 0.05 -26.22 -6.72
N PRO A 348 0.27 -26.84 -5.55
CA PRO A 348 -0.81 -27.19 -4.64
C PRO A 348 -1.41 -25.93 -3.98
N GLY A 349 -2.72 -25.71 -4.15
CA GLY A 349 -3.49 -24.75 -3.35
C GLY A 349 -3.46 -23.28 -3.79
N GLU A 350 -2.83 -22.93 -4.92
CA GLU A 350 -2.64 -21.51 -5.31
C GLU A 350 -3.72 -20.91 -6.23
N HIS A 351 -4.74 -21.68 -6.64
CA HIS A 351 -5.77 -21.23 -7.61
C HIS A 351 -7.07 -20.71 -6.98
N ILE A 352 -7.00 -20.18 -5.76
CA ILE A 352 -8.18 -19.64 -5.07
C ILE A 352 -8.72 -18.43 -5.84
N PRO A 353 -10.06 -18.25 -5.98
CA PRO A 353 -10.65 -17.07 -6.60
C PRO A 353 -10.06 -15.77 -6.04
N GLY A 354 -9.66 -14.85 -6.93
CA GLY A 354 -9.04 -13.58 -6.56
C GLY A 354 -7.52 -13.63 -6.36
N SER A 355 -6.90 -14.80 -6.24
CA SER A 355 -5.44 -14.92 -6.11
C SER A 355 -4.73 -14.45 -7.39
N ARG A 356 -3.48 -13.97 -7.25
CA ARG A 356 -2.64 -13.59 -8.41
C ARG A 356 -2.46 -14.74 -9.39
N ARG A 357 -2.29 -15.97 -8.90
CA ARG A 357 -2.10 -17.17 -9.72
C ARG A 357 -3.38 -17.58 -10.45
N ARG A 358 -4.56 -17.43 -9.83
CA ARG A 358 -5.84 -17.61 -10.52
C ARG A 358 -6.03 -16.57 -11.63
N LYS A 359 -5.71 -15.30 -11.36
CA LYS A 359 -5.73 -14.23 -12.37
C LYS A 359 -4.80 -14.51 -13.56
N GLN A 360 -3.58 -15.01 -13.33
CA GLN A 360 -2.68 -15.44 -14.40
C GLN A 360 -3.23 -16.63 -15.18
N LEU A 361 -3.81 -17.61 -14.48
CA LEU A 361 -4.43 -18.77 -15.10
C LEU A 361 -5.62 -18.38 -16.00
N ASP A 362 -6.46 -17.43 -15.57
CA ASP A 362 -7.57 -16.90 -16.38
C ASP A 362 -7.08 -16.32 -17.70
N VAL A 363 -5.97 -15.59 -17.68
CA VAL A 363 -5.34 -15.02 -18.88
C VAL A 363 -4.75 -16.12 -19.77
N CYS A 364 -4.08 -17.11 -19.20
CA CYS A 364 -3.58 -18.26 -19.96
C CYS A 364 -4.71 -18.99 -20.68
N GLU A 365 -5.84 -19.22 -20.00
CA GLU A 365 -7.02 -19.89 -20.56
C GLU A 365 -7.69 -19.03 -21.66
N ALA A 366 -7.82 -17.72 -21.44
CA ALA A 366 -8.35 -16.79 -22.44
C ALA A 366 -7.50 -16.76 -23.72
N VAL A 367 -6.18 -16.71 -23.59
CA VAL A 367 -5.27 -16.73 -24.76
C VAL A 367 -5.34 -18.08 -25.49
N GLN A 368 -5.47 -19.18 -24.76
CA GLN A 368 -5.62 -20.50 -25.36
C GLN A 368 -6.92 -20.60 -26.18
N ALA A 369 -8.06 -20.13 -25.64
CA ALA A 369 -9.33 -20.10 -26.34
C ALA A 369 -9.25 -19.25 -27.62
N TRP A 370 -8.69 -18.04 -27.52
CA TRP A 370 -8.50 -17.15 -28.66
C TRP A 370 -7.67 -17.77 -29.80
N ARG A 371 -6.57 -18.47 -29.47
CA ARG A 371 -5.74 -19.18 -30.47
C ARG A 371 -6.50 -20.28 -31.21
N THR A 372 -7.56 -20.85 -30.62
CA THR A 372 -8.38 -21.89 -31.25
C THR A 372 -9.55 -21.34 -32.06
N GLU A 373 -10.05 -20.16 -31.70
CA GLU A 373 -11.25 -19.54 -32.28
C GLU A 373 -10.93 -18.54 -33.41
N SER A 374 -9.70 -18.02 -33.45
CA SER A 374 -9.35 -16.90 -34.34
C SER A 374 -9.52 -17.23 -35.82
N THR A 375 -10.47 -16.55 -36.45
CA THR A 375 -10.60 -16.43 -37.90
C THR A 375 -9.98 -15.13 -38.39
N ASP A 376 -9.13 -15.26 -39.40
CA ASP A 376 -8.37 -14.24 -40.14
C ASP A 376 -9.13 -12.92 -40.36
N SER A 377 -8.67 -11.81 -39.76
CA SER A 377 -9.25 -10.48 -39.96
C SER A 377 -8.69 -9.83 -41.22
N ARG A 378 -9.47 -9.81 -42.30
CA ARG A 378 -9.07 -9.13 -43.54
C ARG A 378 -9.04 -7.61 -43.37
N GLU A 379 -7.95 -7.00 -43.82
CA GLU A 379 -7.82 -5.55 -44.00
C GLU A 379 -9.00 -4.99 -44.82
N ARG A 380 -9.55 -3.86 -44.36
CA ARG A 380 -10.57 -3.11 -45.10
C ARG A 380 -10.01 -1.75 -45.49
N SER A 381 -10.07 -1.44 -46.79
CA SER A 381 -9.50 -0.22 -47.39
C SER A 381 -10.36 1.04 -47.23
N ARG A 382 -11.49 0.97 -46.53
CA ARG A 382 -12.42 2.10 -46.29
C ARG A 382 -12.94 2.07 -44.86
N PRO A 383 -13.21 3.25 -44.25
CA PRO A 383 -13.83 3.32 -42.93
C PRO A 383 -15.13 2.52 -42.87
N VAL A 384 -15.34 1.84 -41.74
CA VAL A 384 -16.56 1.08 -41.48
C VAL A 384 -17.64 2.03 -40.99
N ARG A 385 -18.76 2.08 -41.71
CA ARG A 385 -19.88 2.94 -41.38
C ARG A 385 -20.70 2.37 -40.23
N LEU A 386 -20.88 3.16 -39.17
CA LEU A 386 -21.57 2.79 -37.93
C LEU A 386 -22.48 3.96 -37.48
N ASP A 387 -23.51 4.25 -38.26
CA ASP A 387 -24.44 5.37 -38.02
C ASP A 387 -25.24 5.22 -36.71
N ASP A 388 -25.36 4.00 -36.20
CA ASP A 388 -26.10 3.62 -34.99
C ASP A 388 -25.21 3.54 -33.73
N VAL A 389 -23.95 3.93 -33.85
CA VAL A 389 -22.95 3.85 -32.77
C VAL A 389 -22.39 5.22 -32.45
N ALA A 390 -22.19 5.49 -31.16
CA ALA A 390 -21.37 6.60 -30.68
C ALA A 390 -20.31 6.10 -29.71
N VAL A 391 -19.09 6.62 -29.85
CA VAL A 391 -17.97 6.33 -28.96
C VAL A 391 -17.83 7.45 -27.93
N VAL A 392 -17.73 7.10 -26.65
CA VAL A 392 -17.54 7.98 -25.50
C VAL A 392 -16.17 7.72 -24.90
N ILE A 393 -15.38 8.77 -24.76
CA ILE A 393 -14.02 8.69 -24.21
C ILE A 393 -13.92 9.70 -23.05
N PRO A 394 -13.90 9.24 -21.78
CA PRO A 394 -13.66 10.12 -20.65
C PRO A 394 -12.16 10.46 -20.54
N VAL A 395 -11.81 11.74 -20.50
CA VAL A 395 -10.43 12.22 -20.53
C VAL A 395 -10.14 13.20 -19.40
N ARG A 396 -9.04 12.97 -18.69
CA ARG A 396 -8.27 14.01 -18.00
C ARG A 396 -6.83 13.95 -18.46
N VAL A 397 -6.33 15.08 -18.96
CA VAL A 397 -4.95 15.19 -19.41
C VAL A 397 -4.07 15.57 -18.23
N GLU A 398 -3.47 14.57 -17.61
CA GLU A 398 -2.60 14.75 -16.42
C GLU A 398 -1.10 14.67 -16.77
N SER A 399 -0.77 14.21 -17.98
CA SER A 399 0.60 14.08 -18.46
C SER A 399 0.67 14.16 -19.99
N ALA A 400 1.88 14.37 -20.52
CA ALA A 400 2.15 14.33 -21.95
C ALA A 400 1.81 12.94 -22.55
N ASP A 401 2.08 11.87 -21.80
CA ASP A 401 1.76 10.51 -22.23
C ASP A 401 0.25 10.29 -22.33
N ARG A 402 -0.52 10.84 -21.37
CA ARG A 402 -1.98 10.77 -21.41
C ARG A 402 -2.55 11.50 -22.62
N LEU A 403 -2.06 12.70 -22.91
CA LEU A 403 -2.46 13.42 -24.12
C LEU A 403 -2.15 12.61 -25.38
N ALA A 404 -0.98 11.98 -25.43
CA ALA A 404 -0.55 11.23 -26.60
C ALA A 404 -1.35 9.92 -26.79
N ASN A 405 -1.77 9.26 -25.70
CA ASN A 405 -2.72 8.14 -25.77
C ASN A 405 -4.07 8.57 -26.36
N VAL A 406 -4.64 9.69 -25.89
CA VAL A 406 -5.90 10.25 -26.43
C VAL A 406 -5.77 10.56 -27.93
N LEU A 407 -4.65 11.13 -28.36
CA LEU A 407 -4.38 11.41 -29.77
C LEU A 407 -4.28 10.13 -30.61
N ALA A 408 -3.60 9.10 -30.11
CA ALA A 408 -3.48 7.82 -30.80
C ALA A 408 -4.84 7.13 -30.96
N LEU A 409 -5.63 7.03 -29.88
CA LEU A 409 -6.96 6.43 -29.88
C LEU A 409 -7.93 7.17 -30.82
N THR A 410 -8.04 8.50 -30.69
CA THR A 410 -8.97 9.28 -31.50
C THR A 410 -8.63 9.25 -32.99
N ARG A 411 -7.34 9.23 -33.36
CA ARG A 411 -6.91 9.02 -34.76
C ARG A 411 -7.25 7.62 -35.26
N GLN A 412 -7.02 6.59 -34.45
CA GLN A 412 -7.38 5.22 -34.78
C GLN A 412 -8.88 5.12 -35.06
N LEU A 413 -9.73 5.64 -34.17
CA LEU A 413 -11.18 5.57 -34.30
C LEU A 413 -11.68 6.33 -35.53
N THR A 414 -11.25 7.57 -35.72
CA THR A 414 -11.73 8.43 -36.82
C THR A 414 -11.22 8.04 -38.20
N SER A 415 -10.10 7.31 -38.29
CA SER A 415 -9.61 6.74 -39.55
C SER A 415 -10.24 5.39 -39.89
N THR A 416 -10.71 4.65 -38.88
CA THR A 416 -11.25 3.29 -39.03
C THR A 416 -12.77 3.26 -39.14
N TYR A 417 -13.47 4.16 -38.44
CA TYR A 417 -14.92 4.14 -38.31
C TYR A 417 -15.53 5.49 -38.72
N ASP A 418 -16.64 5.43 -39.45
CA ASP A 418 -17.51 6.57 -39.70
C ASP A 418 -18.66 6.51 -38.68
N CYS A 419 -18.43 7.13 -37.51
CA CYS A 419 -19.33 7.18 -36.37
C CYS A 419 -19.09 8.45 -35.54
N ARG A 420 -19.99 8.74 -34.60
CA ARG A 420 -19.82 9.89 -33.69
C ARG A 420 -18.79 9.53 -32.61
N VAL A 421 -17.73 10.32 -32.47
CA VAL A 421 -16.72 10.18 -31.40
C VAL A 421 -16.79 11.40 -30.49
N VAL A 422 -17.08 11.18 -29.21
CA VAL A 422 -17.27 12.23 -28.21
C VAL A 422 -16.28 12.05 -27.06
N VAL A 423 -15.47 13.09 -26.83
CA VAL A 423 -14.52 13.18 -25.74
C VAL A 423 -15.12 14.07 -24.64
N GLY A 424 -15.33 13.49 -23.46
CA GLY A 424 -15.74 14.23 -22.26
C GLY A 424 -14.53 14.57 -21.41
N CYS A 425 -14.41 15.81 -20.95
CA CYS A 425 -13.26 16.23 -20.15
C CYS A 425 -13.53 17.49 -19.31
N GLU A 426 -12.69 17.72 -18.31
CA GLU A 426 -12.77 18.92 -17.46
C GLU A 426 -12.10 20.15 -18.09
N GLN A 427 -11.26 19.95 -19.11
CA GLN A 427 -10.49 21.00 -19.79
C GLN A 427 -10.67 20.94 -21.32
N PRO A 428 -11.88 21.27 -21.83
CA PRO A 428 -12.23 21.07 -23.24
C PRO A 428 -11.36 21.89 -24.21
N GLU A 429 -10.88 23.06 -23.80
CA GLU A 429 -10.29 24.04 -24.72
C GLU A 429 -8.89 23.62 -25.16
N ALA A 430 -8.14 23.00 -24.26
CA ALA A 430 -6.84 22.42 -24.57
C ALA A 430 -6.96 21.25 -25.56
N LEU A 431 -8.01 20.44 -25.44
CA LEU A 431 -8.23 19.28 -26.31
C LEU A 431 -8.77 19.68 -27.69
N ARG A 432 -9.72 20.62 -27.77
CA ARG A 432 -10.26 21.12 -29.05
C ARG A 432 -9.18 21.63 -30.00
N ALA A 433 -8.06 22.15 -29.46
CA ALA A 433 -6.95 22.66 -30.25
C ALA A 433 -6.10 21.56 -30.93
N VAL A 434 -6.12 20.32 -30.43
CA VAL A 434 -5.18 19.26 -30.84
C VAL A 434 -5.84 18.00 -31.37
N LEU A 435 -7.12 17.76 -31.05
CA LEU A 435 -7.88 16.59 -31.53
C LEU A 435 -8.37 16.78 -32.98
N PRO A 436 -8.65 15.68 -33.71
CA PRO A 436 -9.25 15.76 -35.05
C PRO A 436 -10.57 16.54 -35.03
N ALA A 437 -10.83 17.33 -36.08
CA ALA A 437 -12.03 18.18 -36.17
C ALA A 437 -13.36 17.39 -36.19
N SER A 438 -13.32 16.10 -36.50
CA SER A 438 -14.48 15.19 -36.44
C SER A 438 -14.80 14.69 -35.03
N VAL A 439 -13.92 14.91 -34.04
CA VAL A 439 -14.14 14.56 -32.64
C VAL A 439 -14.88 15.69 -31.95
N GLU A 440 -16.01 15.35 -31.33
CA GLU A 440 -16.76 16.27 -30.49
C GLU A 440 -16.13 16.33 -29.10
N VAL A 441 -15.91 17.53 -28.55
CA VAL A 441 -15.34 17.71 -27.22
C VAL A 441 -16.35 18.40 -26.31
N VAL A 442 -16.78 17.69 -25.28
CA VAL A 442 -17.74 18.13 -24.28
C VAL A 442 -17.01 18.45 -22.98
N GLY A 443 -17.23 19.66 -22.48
CA GLY A 443 -16.75 20.07 -21.16
C GLY A 443 -17.69 19.55 -20.08
N VAL A 444 -17.14 18.86 -19.09
CA VAL A 444 -17.83 18.39 -17.89
C VAL A 444 -17.20 19.07 -16.69
N ASP A 445 -18.01 19.64 -15.80
CA ASP A 445 -17.50 20.35 -14.63
C ASP A 445 -16.63 19.45 -13.76
N GLY A 446 -15.42 19.92 -13.46
CA GLY A 446 -14.51 19.24 -12.54
C GLY A 446 -13.43 20.17 -12.01
N SER A 447 -12.72 19.70 -10.99
CA SER A 447 -11.61 20.44 -10.38
C SER A 447 -10.33 19.60 -10.54
N PRO A 448 -9.20 20.22 -10.95
CA PRO A 448 -7.92 19.53 -10.95
C PRO A 448 -7.48 19.11 -9.53
N ASP A 449 -8.06 19.74 -8.49
CA ASP A 449 -7.75 19.45 -7.09
C ASP A 449 -8.49 18.21 -6.52
N HIS A 450 -9.42 17.64 -7.30
CA HIS A 450 -10.19 16.43 -6.94
C HIS A 450 -9.80 15.24 -7.81
N ALA A 451 -10.04 14.02 -7.33
CA ALA A 451 -9.83 12.82 -8.12
C ALA A 451 -10.68 12.83 -9.41
N PHE A 452 -10.17 12.16 -10.45
CA PHE A 452 -10.83 12.09 -11.74
C PHE A 452 -12.15 11.34 -11.63
N HIS A 453 -13.25 12.01 -11.97
CA HIS A 453 -14.59 11.47 -11.83
C HIS A 453 -15.08 10.86 -13.16
N THR A 454 -14.41 9.78 -13.60
CA THR A 454 -14.67 9.11 -14.89
C THR A 454 -16.15 8.79 -15.10
N ASN A 455 -16.80 8.19 -14.10
CA ASN A 455 -18.21 7.75 -14.18
C ASN A 455 -19.18 8.90 -14.48
N ARG A 456 -18.97 10.06 -13.86
CA ARG A 456 -19.78 11.25 -14.12
C ARG A 456 -19.59 11.75 -15.55
N ILE A 457 -18.35 11.80 -16.03
CA ILE A 457 -18.05 12.21 -17.41
C ILE A 457 -18.74 11.28 -18.40
N ILE A 458 -18.64 9.96 -18.20
CA ILE A 458 -19.32 8.97 -19.03
C ILE A 458 -20.82 9.24 -19.03
N ASN A 459 -21.45 9.43 -17.85
CA ASN A 459 -22.88 9.67 -17.74
C ASN A 459 -23.31 10.97 -18.42
N GLU A 460 -22.63 12.09 -18.16
CA GLU A 460 -22.97 13.39 -18.73
C GLU A 460 -22.85 13.40 -20.26
N VAL A 461 -21.75 12.85 -20.80
CA VAL A 461 -21.58 12.71 -22.25
C VAL A 461 -22.64 11.77 -22.82
N SER A 462 -22.87 10.62 -22.20
CA SER A 462 -23.83 9.62 -22.70
C SER A 462 -25.26 10.15 -22.77
N ARG A 463 -25.67 11.05 -21.87
CA ARG A 463 -26.98 11.71 -21.94
C ARG A 463 -27.17 12.58 -23.18
N SER A 464 -26.08 13.12 -23.74
CA SER A 464 -26.11 13.93 -24.97
C SER A 464 -26.12 13.10 -26.27
N ILE A 465 -26.13 11.77 -26.14
CA ILE A 465 -25.96 10.83 -27.25
C ILE A 465 -27.26 10.03 -27.46
N ASP A 466 -27.84 10.19 -28.65
CA ASP A 466 -29.06 9.50 -29.11
C ASP A 466 -28.76 8.25 -29.96
N ALA A 467 -27.53 7.72 -29.89
CA ALA A 467 -27.18 6.47 -30.58
C ALA A 467 -27.73 5.26 -29.80
N PRO A 468 -28.31 4.24 -30.47
CA PRO A 468 -28.82 3.04 -29.81
C PRO A 468 -27.71 2.16 -29.22
N ILE A 469 -26.47 2.28 -29.73
CA ILE A 469 -25.29 1.58 -29.21
C ILE A 469 -24.25 2.61 -28.79
N ARG A 470 -23.70 2.44 -27.58
CA ARG A 470 -22.63 3.27 -27.04
C ARG A 470 -21.37 2.43 -26.84
N VAL A 471 -20.22 2.97 -27.21
CA VAL A 471 -18.91 2.36 -26.95
C VAL A 471 -18.19 3.26 -25.96
N HIS A 472 -18.00 2.81 -24.73
CA HIS A 472 -17.23 3.55 -23.73
C HIS A 472 -15.81 2.99 -23.76
N CYS A 473 -14.81 3.79 -24.11
CA CYS A 473 -13.43 3.33 -24.17
C CYS A 473 -12.53 4.24 -23.31
N ASP A 474 -11.63 3.61 -22.57
CA ASP A 474 -10.56 4.26 -21.84
C ASP A 474 -9.54 4.86 -22.82
N THR A 475 -8.87 5.92 -22.36
CA THR A 475 -7.95 6.71 -23.20
C THR A 475 -6.73 5.94 -23.71
N ASP A 476 -6.37 4.84 -23.05
CA ASP A 476 -5.22 3.99 -23.34
C ASP A 476 -5.58 2.67 -24.02
N THR A 477 -6.82 2.46 -24.44
CA THR A 477 -7.22 1.17 -25.02
C THR A 477 -7.43 1.26 -26.52
N VAL A 478 -6.73 0.42 -27.29
CA VAL A 478 -7.02 0.19 -28.71
C VAL A 478 -7.41 -1.26 -28.96
N LEU A 479 -8.29 -1.49 -29.94
CA LEU A 479 -8.95 -2.78 -30.18
C LEU A 479 -8.90 -3.18 -31.65
N PRO A 480 -8.61 -4.45 -31.97
CA PRO A 480 -8.77 -4.99 -33.32
C PRO A 480 -10.17 -4.72 -33.90
N VAL A 481 -10.22 -4.34 -35.17
CA VAL A 481 -11.48 -3.97 -35.86
C VAL A 481 -12.51 -5.09 -35.82
N GLY A 482 -12.07 -6.34 -36.06
CA GLY A 482 -12.95 -7.50 -36.02
C GLY A 482 -13.64 -7.68 -34.67
N GLN A 483 -12.89 -7.56 -33.58
CA GLN A 483 -13.41 -7.73 -32.22
C GLN A 483 -14.46 -6.68 -31.86
N LEU A 484 -14.20 -5.40 -32.19
CA LEU A 484 -15.16 -4.34 -31.89
C LEU A 484 -16.45 -4.51 -32.71
N LEU A 485 -16.35 -4.89 -33.98
CA LEU A 485 -17.52 -5.12 -34.84
C LEU A 485 -18.35 -6.32 -34.38
N GLU A 486 -17.71 -7.40 -33.92
CA GLU A 486 -18.39 -8.56 -33.35
C GLU A 486 -19.15 -8.18 -32.07
N ALA A 487 -18.52 -7.41 -31.18
CA ALA A 487 -19.16 -6.92 -29.96
C ALA A 487 -20.38 -6.02 -30.27
N ILE A 488 -20.25 -5.12 -31.24
CA ILE A 488 -21.35 -4.28 -31.73
C ILE A 488 -22.50 -5.15 -32.27
N GLU A 489 -22.20 -6.19 -33.05
CA GLU A 489 -23.24 -7.05 -33.62
C GLU A 489 -23.96 -7.90 -32.57
N LEU A 490 -23.26 -8.36 -31.54
CA LEU A 490 -23.86 -9.05 -30.40
C LEU A 490 -24.86 -8.16 -29.65
N VAL A 491 -24.53 -6.88 -29.45
CA VAL A 491 -25.48 -5.91 -28.86
C VAL A 491 -26.62 -5.60 -29.84
N ARG A 492 -26.30 -5.34 -31.12
CA ARG A 492 -27.27 -4.97 -32.15
C ARG A 492 -28.33 -6.05 -32.38
N SER A 493 -27.93 -7.32 -32.34
CA SER A 493 -28.83 -8.47 -32.46
C SER A 493 -29.64 -8.75 -31.19
N GLY A 494 -29.37 -8.04 -30.10
CA GLY A 494 -29.98 -8.26 -28.80
C GLY A 494 -29.48 -9.53 -28.10
N GLY A 495 -28.31 -10.05 -28.50
CA GLY A 495 -27.64 -11.18 -27.85
C GLY A 495 -27.09 -10.83 -26.47
N ALA A 496 -26.61 -9.60 -26.29
CA ALA A 496 -26.05 -9.09 -25.04
C ALA A 496 -26.56 -7.68 -24.71
N ASP A 497 -26.55 -7.33 -23.42
CA ASP A 497 -26.83 -5.98 -22.91
C ASP A 497 -25.55 -5.12 -22.87
N MET A 498 -24.42 -5.75 -22.52
CA MET A 498 -23.07 -5.18 -22.57
C MET A 498 -22.08 -6.24 -23.10
N VAL A 499 -21.12 -5.83 -23.92
CA VAL A 499 -20.04 -6.70 -24.40
C VAL A 499 -18.68 -6.06 -24.14
N LEU A 500 -17.76 -6.82 -23.57
CA LEU A 500 -16.34 -6.45 -23.53
C LEU A 500 -15.68 -7.01 -24.81
N PRO A 501 -15.14 -6.18 -25.70
CA PRO A 501 -14.61 -6.60 -27.00
C PRO A 501 -13.22 -7.28 -26.88
N PHE A 502 -12.96 -7.97 -25.77
CA PHE A 502 -11.71 -8.65 -25.44
C PHE A 502 -11.92 -9.66 -24.29
N SER A 503 -10.98 -10.58 -24.19
CA SER A 503 -10.92 -11.63 -23.16
C SER A 503 -9.62 -11.62 -22.35
N PHE A 504 -8.63 -10.83 -22.77
CA PHE A 504 -7.40 -10.54 -22.05
C PHE A 504 -6.83 -9.20 -22.56
N ALA A 505 -5.82 -8.66 -21.90
CA ALA A 505 -5.17 -7.42 -22.32
C ALA A 505 -3.64 -7.53 -22.35
N VAL A 506 -3.02 -6.79 -23.26
CA VAL A 506 -1.57 -6.78 -23.48
C VAL A 506 -1.07 -5.34 -23.58
N GLY A 507 0.02 -5.04 -22.87
CA GLY A 507 0.65 -3.72 -22.87
C GLY A 507 1.35 -3.40 -24.19
N VAL A 508 1.21 -2.15 -24.64
CA VAL A 508 1.88 -1.57 -25.81
C VAL A 508 2.87 -0.49 -25.32
N PRO A 509 4.18 -0.66 -25.57
CA PRO A 509 5.19 0.31 -25.14
C PRO A 509 4.95 1.71 -25.70
N ARG A 510 5.28 2.74 -24.90
CA ARG A 510 5.16 4.16 -25.28
C ARG A 510 5.81 4.49 -26.63
N THR A 511 6.93 3.84 -26.94
CA THR A 511 7.71 4.03 -28.17
C THR A 511 7.06 3.45 -29.42
N GLU A 512 6.14 2.50 -29.27
CA GLU A 512 5.51 1.77 -30.38
C GLU A 512 4.06 2.25 -30.62
N ARG A 513 3.46 2.94 -29.64
CA ARG A 513 2.06 3.33 -29.59
C ARG A 513 1.49 3.87 -30.90
N ASP A 514 2.08 4.94 -31.43
CA ASP A 514 1.48 5.69 -32.54
C ASP A 514 1.49 4.87 -33.84
N GLU A 515 2.58 4.13 -34.11
CA GLU A 515 2.70 3.23 -35.26
C GLU A 515 1.81 1.99 -35.11
N PHE A 516 1.68 1.49 -33.88
CA PHE A 516 0.84 0.34 -33.56
C PHE A 516 -0.64 0.67 -33.80
N ALA A 517 -1.13 1.76 -33.21
CA ALA A 517 -2.52 2.22 -33.31
C ALA A 517 -2.94 2.60 -34.73
N ALA A 518 -2.00 2.99 -35.59
CA ALA A 518 -2.27 3.33 -36.99
C ALA A 518 -2.29 2.14 -37.97
N GLY A 519 -1.84 0.95 -37.53
CA GLY A 519 -1.74 -0.22 -38.41
C GLY A 519 -2.58 -1.40 -37.94
N GLU A 520 -2.29 -2.59 -38.47
CA GLU A 520 -2.94 -3.83 -38.05
C GLU A 520 -2.55 -4.16 -36.60
N MET A 521 -3.53 -4.32 -35.70
CA MET A 521 -3.30 -4.54 -34.27
C MET A 521 -3.13 -6.03 -33.98
N THR A 522 -1.89 -6.53 -34.08
CA THR A 522 -1.54 -7.94 -33.85
C THR A 522 -0.40 -8.07 -32.83
N LEU A 523 -0.38 -9.18 -32.07
CA LEU A 523 0.66 -9.43 -31.06
C LEU A 523 2.08 -9.43 -31.64
N SER A 524 2.24 -9.88 -32.88
CA SER A 524 3.55 -9.96 -33.55
C SER A 524 4.18 -8.60 -33.85
N ARG A 525 3.41 -7.51 -33.80
CA ARG A 525 3.93 -6.15 -34.00
C ARG A 525 4.46 -5.48 -32.73
N ILE A 526 4.22 -6.08 -31.56
CA ILE A 526 4.75 -5.57 -30.30
C ILE A 526 6.12 -6.20 -30.08
N ALA A 527 7.16 -5.40 -29.88
CA ALA A 527 8.51 -5.95 -29.71
C ALA A 527 8.65 -6.78 -28.44
N ARG A 528 7.94 -6.39 -27.36
CA ARG A 528 7.92 -7.07 -26.05
C ARG A 528 6.51 -7.06 -25.46
N PRO A 529 5.58 -7.89 -25.98
CA PRO A 529 4.21 -7.94 -25.47
C PRO A 529 4.22 -8.39 -24.01
N ARG A 530 3.49 -7.65 -23.15
CA ARG A 530 3.35 -7.99 -21.73
C ARG A 530 1.87 -8.20 -21.41
N PRO A 531 1.47 -9.41 -20.98
CA PRO A 531 0.08 -9.64 -20.60
C PRO A 531 -0.20 -8.90 -19.28
N MET A 532 -1.38 -8.27 -19.20
CA MET A 532 -1.89 -7.78 -17.93
C MET A 532 -2.26 -8.96 -17.04
N VAL A 533 -2.09 -8.82 -15.72
CA VAL A 533 -2.48 -9.86 -14.77
C VAL A 533 -3.98 -9.80 -14.56
N GLY A 534 -4.66 -10.92 -14.86
CA GLY A 534 -6.11 -11.02 -14.76
C GLY A 534 -6.83 -10.56 -16.01
N VAL A 535 -8.11 -10.92 -16.10
CA VAL A 535 -8.98 -10.52 -17.20
C VAL A 535 -9.65 -9.18 -16.84
N PRO A 536 -9.36 -8.08 -17.55
CA PRO A 536 -9.91 -6.78 -17.20
C PRO A 536 -11.43 -6.72 -17.44
N THR A 537 -12.12 -5.92 -16.64
CA THR A 537 -13.54 -5.55 -16.82
C THR A 537 -13.72 -4.08 -17.21
N GLY A 538 -12.62 -3.32 -17.29
CA GLY A 538 -12.56 -1.93 -17.77
C GLY A 538 -12.15 -1.83 -19.25
N LEU A 539 -11.33 -0.85 -19.61
CA LEU A 539 -10.72 -0.65 -20.92
C LEU A 539 -11.67 -0.23 -22.04
N CYS A 540 -12.63 -1.07 -22.41
CA CYS A 540 -13.67 -0.66 -23.32
C CYS A 540 -14.92 -1.53 -23.18
N GLN A 541 -16.11 -0.92 -23.27
CA GLN A 541 -17.40 -1.58 -23.15
C GLN A 541 -18.31 -1.16 -24.30
N VAL A 542 -18.99 -2.13 -24.92
CA VAL A 542 -20.03 -1.89 -25.93
C VAL A 542 -21.38 -2.13 -25.28
N TRP A 543 -22.25 -1.13 -25.32
CA TRP A 543 -23.51 -1.10 -24.58
C TRP A 543 -24.71 -0.93 -25.51
N SER A 544 -25.81 -1.61 -25.19
CA SER A 544 -27.13 -1.12 -25.57
C SER A 544 -27.45 0.12 -24.73
N SER A 545 -27.78 1.24 -25.37
CA SER A 545 -28.11 2.49 -24.66
C SER A 545 -29.27 2.30 -23.67
N ASN A 546 -30.27 1.50 -24.04
CA ASN A 546 -31.39 1.19 -23.16
C ASN A 546 -30.95 0.35 -21.95
N ALA A 547 -30.06 -0.63 -22.15
CA ALA A 547 -29.56 -1.43 -21.04
C ALA A 547 -28.69 -0.62 -20.08
N PHE A 548 -27.84 0.27 -20.61
CA PHE A 548 -27.03 1.18 -19.81
C PHE A 548 -27.91 2.07 -18.92
N GLU A 549 -28.98 2.64 -19.48
CA GLU A 549 -29.93 3.49 -18.73
C GLU A 549 -30.73 2.69 -17.69
N ARG A 550 -31.23 1.50 -18.03
CA ARG A 550 -31.94 0.62 -17.07
C ARG A 550 -31.04 0.18 -15.92
N ALA A 551 -29.73 0.06 -16.14
CA ALA A 551 -28.77 -0.29 -15.11
C ALA A 551 -28.42 0.87 -14.17
N GLY A 552 -28.94 2.08 -14.40
CA GLY A 552 -28.60 3.27 -13.64
C GLY A 552 -27.38 4.02 -14.16
N MET A 553 -26.93 3.72 -15.39
CA MET A 553 -25.70 4.23 -16.00
C MET A 553 -24.44 3.80 -15.20
N GLU A 554 -23.37 4.61 -15.22
CA GLU A 554 -22.25 4.44 -14.29
C GLU A 554 -22.61 4.93 -12.90
N ASN A 555 -22.10 4.25 -11.86
CA ASN A 555 -22.33 4.64 -10.48
C ASN A 555 -21.45 5.84 -10.11
N GLU A 556 -22.04 7.05 -10.04
CA GLU A 556 -21.28 8.27 -9.74
C GLU A 556 -20.84 8.36 -8.26
N TYR A 557 -21.27 7.46 -7.38
CA TYR A 557 -20.73 7.38 -6.01
C TYR A 557 -19.32 6.78 -5.97
N LEU A 558 -18.89 6.11 -7.04
CA LEU A 558 -17.53 5.60 -7.20
C LEU A 558 -16.67 6.70 -7.83
N VAL A 559 -15.69 7.19 -7.06
CA VAL A 559 -14.78 8.27 -7.46
C VAL A 559 -13.33 7.85 -7.28
N GLY A 560 -12.47 8.39 -8.14
CA GLY A 560 -11.06 8.05 -8.17
C GLY A 560 -10.80 6.78 -8.96
N TRP A 561 -9.84 5.99 -8.51
CA TRP A 561 -9.39 4.79 -9.20
C TRP A 561 -9.84 3.53 -8.46
N ALA A 562 -10.54 2.65 -9.16
CA ALA A 562 -11.12 1.40 -8.67
C ALA A 562 -12.12 1.59 -7.51
N PRO A 563 -13.12 0.71 -7.35
CA PRO A 563 -13.39 -0.51 -8.11
C PRO A 563 -14.56 -0.38 -9.12
N GLU A 564 -14.69 0.74 -9.83
CA GLU A 564 -15.83 1.01 -10.74
C GLU A 564 -16.03 -0.06 -11.81
N ASP A 565 -14.94 -0.57 -12.40
CA ASP A 565 -15.02 -1.62 -13.41
C ASP A 565 -15.53 -2.95 -12.88
N VAL A 566 -15.27 -3.23 -11.60
CA VAL A 566 -15.69 -4.46 -10.95
C VAL A 566 -17.12 -4.31 -10.46
N GLU A 567 -17.45 -3.18 -9.83
CA GLU A 567 -18.82 -2.85 -9.40
C GLU A 567 -19.80 -2.94 -10.56
N ARG A 568 -19.43 -2.42 -11.74
CA ARG A 568 -20.29 -2.44 -12.92
C ARG A 568 -20.73 -3.86 -13.29
N VAL A 569 -19.78 -4.79 -13.36
CA VAL A 569 -20.08 -6.18 -13.72
C VAL A 569 -20.86 -6.89 -12.63
N GLU A 570 -20.53 -6.64 -11.35
CA GLU A 570 -21.25 -7.20 -10.21
C GLU A 570 -22.70 -6.71 -10.14
N ARG A 571 -22.92 -5.40 -10.28
CA ARG A 571 -24.25 -4.78 -10.36
C ARG A 571 -25.06 -5.34 -11.51
N LEU A 572 -24.47 -5.47 -12.70
CA LEU A 572 -25.14 -6.07 -13.86
C LEU A 572 -25.54 -7.54 -13.62
N ALA A 573 -24.71 -8.31 -12.91
CA ALA A 573 -25.04 -9.68 -12.54
C ALA A 573 -26.25 -9.73 -11.58
N ILE A 574 -26.32 -8.83 -10.59
CA ILE A 574 -27.47 -8.73 -9.67
C ILE A 574 -28.75 -8.34 -10.43
N LEU A 575 -28.64 -7.42 -11.39
CA LEU A 575 -29.75 -6.99 -12.25
C LEU A 575 -30.15 -8.05 -13.30
N GLY A 576 -29.36 -9.12 -13.47
CA GLY A 576 -29.58 -10.16 -14.47
C GLY A 576 -29.39 -9.69 -15.91
N ALA A 577 -28.52 -8.71 -16.14
CA ALA A 577 -28.14 -8.27 -17.47
C ALA A 577 -27.19 -9.28 -18.14
N ARG A 578 -27.24 -9.38 -19.48
CA ARG A 578 -26.38 -10.27 -20.25
C ARG A 578 -25.07 -9.57 -20.58
N VAL A 579 -23.99 -9.99 -19.92
CA VAL A 579 -22.64 -9.48 -20.14
C VAL A 579 -21.82 -10.55 -20.85
N GLU A 580 -21.34 -10.24 -22.05
CA GLU A 580 -20.55 -11.16 -22.88
C GLU A 580 -19.14 -10.63 -23.13
N ARG A 581 -18.25 -11.51 -23.61
CA ARG A 581 -16.89 -11.15 -24.03
C ARG A 581 -16.62 -11.65 -25.44
N VAL A 582 -15.89 -10.86 -26.21
CA VAL A 582 -15.30 -11.31 -27.48
C VAL A 582 -13.90 -11.85 -27.22
N SER A 583 -13.59 -13.00 -27.83
CA SER A 583 -12.28 -13.65 -27.73
C SER A 583 -11.19 -12.79 -28.38
N GLY A 584 -10.02 -12.66 -27.74
CA GLY A 584 -8.89 -11.86 -28.22
C GLY A 584 -8.41 -10.72 -27.33
N PRO A 585 -7.28 -10.07 -27.70
CA PRO A 585 -6.61 -9.05 -26.90
C PRO A 585 -7.29 -7.68 -26.99
N ALA A 586 -7.32 -6.97 -25.86
CA ALA A 586 -7.24 -5.51 -25.84
C ALA A 586 -5.77 -5.08 -25.76
N PHE A 587 -5.44 -3.96 -26.40
CA PHE A 587 -4.08 -3.41 -26.37
C PHE A 587 -4.07 -2.14 -25.52
N HIS A 588 -3.40 -2.22 -24.37
CA HIS A 588 -3.31 -1.15 -23.38
C HIS A 588 -2.02 -0.35 -23.60
N MET A 589 -2.14 0.92 -23.99
CA MET A 589 -1.03 1.82 -24.27
C MET A 589 -0.39 2.32 -22.97
N ASP A 590 0.90 2.03 -22.78
CA ASP A 590 1.64 2.42 -21.59
C ASP A 590 1.57 3.94 -21.33
N HIS A 591 1.52 4.32 -20.07
CA HIS A 591 1.48 5.71 -19.62
C HIS A 591 2.16 5.85 -18.26
N GLU A 592 2.37 7.08 -17.78
CA GLU A 592 2.84 7.33 -16.41
C GLU A 592 1.73 7.09 -15.40
N SER A 593 2.06 6.43 -14.29
CA SER A 593 1.15 6.31 -13.15
C SER A 593 1.16 7.64 -12.39
N VAL A 594 -0.02 8.19 -12.14
CA VAL A 594 -0.20 9.43 -11.37
C VAL A 594 -0.34 9.07 -9.89
N ALA A 595 0.43 9.72 -9.02
CA ALA A 595 0.41 9.48 -7.57
C ALA A 595 -1.00 9.70 -6.98
N GLY A 596 -1.40 8.88 -6.00
CA GLY A 596 -2.71 8.96 -5.34
C GLY A 596 -3.84 8.19 -6.02
N ARG A 597 -3.56 7.46 -7.11
CA ARG A 597 -4.47 6.49 -7.74
C ARG A 597 -4.11 5.06 -7.33
N ASP A 598 -4.22 4.79 -6.04
CA ASP A 598 -3.94 3.46 -5.49
C ASP A 598 -4.95 3.06 -4.41
N GLU A 599 -4.88 1.79 -4.01
CA GLU A 599 -5.76 1.16 -3.01
C GLU A 599 -5.66 1.82 -1.63
N SER A 600 -4.62 2.64 -1.37
CA SER A 600 -4.44 3.35 -0.11
C SER A 600 -5.12 4.73 -0.07
N SER A 601 -5.66 5.21 -1.20
CA SER A 601 -6.33 6.51 -1.27
C SER A 601 -7.68 6.51 -0.54
N GLY A 602 -8.04 7.66 0.07
CA GLY A 602 -9.36 7.83 0.71
C GLY A 602 -10.54 7.70 -0.28
N TYR A 603 -10.31 7.97 -1.56
CA TYR A 603 -11.27 7.75 -2.65
C TYR A 603 -11.57 6.26 -2.83
N HIS A 604 -10.53 5.42 -2.82
CA HIS A 604 -10.69 3.97 -2.93
C HIS A 604 -11.51 3.41 -1.76
N ALA A 605 -11.22 3.84 -0.53
CA ALA A 605 -11.97 3.39 0.65
C ALA A 605 -13.47 3.73 0.56
N LEU A 606 -13.81 4.96 0.14
CA LEU A 606 -15.20 5.38 -0.08
C LEU A 606 -15.87 4.51 -1.16
N SER A 607 -15.19 4.32 -2.29
CA SER A 607 -15.72 3.56 -3.42
C SER A 607 -15.89 2.06 -3.09
N GLN A 608 -15.03 1.48 -2.24
CA GLN A 608 -15.20 0.10 -1.76
C GLN A 608 -16.43 -0.06 -0.87
N VAL A 609 -16.68 0.89 0.05
CA VAL A 609 -17.89 0.87 0.90
C VAL A 609 -19.16 0.90 0.04
N GLU A 610 -19.16 1.69 -1.03
CA GLU A 610 -20.29 1.75 -1.96
C GLU A 610 -20.47 0.42 -2.72
N ARG A 611 -19.39 -0.16 -3.24
CA ARG A 611 -19.44 -1.47 -3.91
C ARG A 611 -19.95 -2.57 -2.98
N GLU A 612 -19.49 -2.60 -1.73
CA GLU A 612 -19.97 -3.55 -0.72
C GLU A 612 -21.46 -3.37 -0.43
N ARG A 613 -21.92 -2.11 -0.35
CA ARG A 613 -23.35 -1.78 -0.18
C ARG A 613 -24.19 -2.32 -1.33
N VAL A 614 -23.76 -2.11 -2.58
CA VAL A 614 -24.44 -2.64 -3.79
C VAL A 614 -24.48 -4.16 -3.78
N ASN A 615 -23.35 -4.82 -3.47
CA ASN A 615 -23.24 -6.28 -3.44
C ASN A 615 -24.10 -6.95 -2.35
N ALA A 616 -24.44 -6.22 -1.29
CA ALA A 616 -25.31 -6.71 -0.23
C ALA A 616 -26.81 -6.70 -0.59
N MET A 617 -27.20 -6.04 -1.69
CA MET A 617 -28.60 -5.88 -2.07
C MET A 617 -29.14 -7.06 -2.89
N SER A 618 -30.41 -7.37 -2.68
CA SER A 618 -31.19 -8.14 -3.66
C SER A 618 -31.46 -7.30 -4.91
N ARG A 619 -31.83 -7.97 -6.00
CA ARG A 619 -32.22 -7.29 -7.26
C ARG A 619 -33.29 -6.21 -7.06
N ALA A 620 -34.34 -6.50 -6.28
CA ALA A 620 -35.44 -5.56 -6.07
C ALA A 620 -35.02 -4.33 -5.26
N GLU A 621 -34.14 -4.53 -4.26
CA GLU A 621 -33.57 -3.43 -3.48
C GLU A 621 -32.66 -2.56 -4.34
N LEU A 622 -31.82 -3.18 -5.18
CA LEU A 622 -30.92 -2.47 -6.08
C LEU A 622 -31.67 -1.66 -7.15
N GLU A 623 -32.73 -2.23 -7.74
CA GLU A 623 -33.59 -1.51 -8.69
C GLU A 623 -34.26 -0.30 -8.02
N ALA A 624 -34.69 -0.43 -6.76
CA ALA A 624 -35.25 0.68 -6.00
C ALA A 624 -34.19 1.73 -5.62
N ASP A 625 -32.99 1.31 -5.24
CA ASP A 625 -31.86 2.19 -4.91
C ASP A 625 -31.44 3.02 -6.13
N ILE A 626 -31.23 2.37 -7.29
CA ILE A 626 -30.89 3.03 -8.56
C ILE A 626 -31.94 4.08 -8.93
N ALA A 627 -33.23 3.80 -8.70
CA ALA A 627 -34.29 4.75 -8.98
C ALA A 627 -34.23 6.03 -8.11
N THR A 628 -33.45 6.02 -7.02
CA THR A 628 -33.20 7.20 -6.17
C THR A 628 -31.92 7.95 -6.49
N TRP A 629 -31.05 7.38 -7.33
CA TRP A 629 -29.76 7.99 -7.64
C TRP A 629 -29.95 9.40 -8.24
N PRO A 630 -29.25 10.43 -7.74
CA PRO A 630 -29.46 11.82 -8.13
C PRO A 630 -29.40 12.05 -9.64
N TRP A 631 -28.48 11.35 -10.30
CA TRP A 631 -28.20 11.46 -11.73
C TRP A 631 -29.15 10.62 -12.60
N VAL A 632 -29.95 9.74 -11.98
CA VAL A 632 -31.09 9.05 -12.61
C VAL A 632 -32.36 9.89 -12.47
N VAL A 633 -32.62 10.42 -11.27
CA VAL A 633 -33.84 11.19 -10.96
C VAL A 633 -33.86 12.57 -11.63
N ARG A 634 -32.75 13.31 -11.60
CA ARG A 634 -32.71 14.72 -12.03
C ARG A 634 -32.51 14.91 -13.53
N GLY A 635 -32.17 13.84 -14.27
CA GLY A 635 -31.70 13.96 -15.65
C GLY A 635 -30.28 14.51 -15.72
N ALA A 636 -29.91 15.26 -16.77
CA ALA A 636 -28.64 15.98 -16.82
C ALA A 636 -28.51 16.88 -15.57
N HIS A 637 -27.33 16.92 -14.94
CA HIS A 637 -27.05 17.76 -13.77
C HIS A 637 -27.24 19.24 -14.10
N GLN A 638 -28.48 19.72 -14.10
CA GLN A 638 -28.77 21.15 -14.16
C GLN A 638 -28.44 21.70 -12.78
N ARG A 639 -27.35 22.49 -12.70
CA ARG A 639 -27.06 23.27 -11.50
C ARG A 639 -28.28 24.15 -11.22
N PRO A 640 -28.92 24.05 -10.04
CA PRO A 640 -29.95 24.99 -9.68
C PRO A 640 -29.33 26.39 -9.66
N GLU A 641 -30.01 27.35 -10.30
CA GLU A 641 -29.58 28.75 -10.26
C GLU A 641 -29.45 29.23 -8.80
N PRO A 642 -28.36 29.95 -8.46
CA PRO A 642 -28.19 30.51 -7.12
C PRO A 642 -29.39 31.38 -6.74
N PHE A 643 -29.96 31.17 -5.56
CA PHE A 643 -31.10 31.98 -5.11
C PHE A 643 -30.66 33.35 -4.61
N ASP A 644 -31.57 34.34 -4.61
CA ASP A 644 -31.27 35.71 -4.22
C ASP A 644 -31.01 35.87 -2.70
N ALA A 645 -29.78 36.25 -2.36
CA ALA A 645 -29.33 36.61 -1.02
C ALA A 645 -28.47 37.89 -1.04
N THR A 646 -28.78 38.83 -1.93
CA THR A 646 -28.02 40.09 -2.08
C THR A 646 -28.04 40.97 -0.83
N ASP A 647 -28.98 40.73 0.07
CA ASP A 647 -29.10 41.33 1.41
C ASP A 647 -28.22 40.65 2.49
N LEU A 648 -27.37 39.69 2.11
CA LEU A 648 -26.42 38.99 2.97
C LEU A 648 -24.96 39.35 2.64
N THR A 649 -24.13 39.55 3.67
CA THR A 649 -22.67 39.48 3.58
C THR A 649 -22.16 38.29 4.41
N VAL A 650 -21.46 37.34 3.77
CA VAL A 650 -20.75 36.25 4.44
C VAL A 650 -19.35 36.72 4.84
N LEU A 651 -18.93 36.39 6.06
CA LEU A 651 -17.65 36.73 6.67
C LEU A 651 -16.90 35.43 6.98
N THR A 652 -15.70 35.29 6.42
CA THR A 652 -14.89 34.08 6.59
C THR A 652 -13.49 34.48 7.05
N PRO A 653 -13.19 34.41 8.37
CA PRO A 653 -11.84 34.63 8.88
C PRO A 653 -10.96 33.41 8.54
N VAL A 654 -9.76 33.63 8.01
CA VAL A 654 -8.84 32.52 7.66
C VAL A 654 -7.38 32.83 7.99
N ARG A 655 -6.68 31.78 8.43
CA ARG A 655 -5.21 31.70 8.40
C ARG A 655 -4.83 30.47 7.58
N VAL A 656 -4.08 30.65 6.51
CA VAL A 656 -3.59 29.56 5.66
C VAL A 656 -2.25 29.07 6.21
N ASP A 657 -2.32 28.16 7.18
CA ASP A 657 -1.15 27.50 7.80
C ASP A 657 -0.85 26.13 7.19
N THR A 658 -1.79 25.57 6.43
CA THR A 658 -1.68 24.29 5.73
C THR A 658 -2.29 24.37 4.33
N PRO A 659 -1.85 23.51 3.38
CA PRO A 659 -2.50 23.37 2.07
C PRO A 659 -3.99 23.02 2.16
N ASP A 660 -4.38 22.22 3.17
CA ASP A 660 -5.77 21.83 3.37
C ASP A 660 -6.64 23.01 3.79
N ARG A 661 -6.12 23.95 4.59
CA ARG A 661 -6.86 25.19 4.89
C ARG A 661 -7.14 26.05 3.66
N LEU A 662 -6.18 26.15 2.73
CA LEU A 662 -6.42 26.83 1.47
C LEU A 662 -7.50 26.11 0.64
N ARG A 663 -7.41 24.78 0.56
CA ARG A 663 -8.38 23.95 -0.17
C ARG A 663 -9.79 24.06 0.41
N ASN A 664 -9.93 24.02 1.73
CA ASN A 664 -11.21 24.15 2.41
C ASN A 664 -11.84 25.53 2.17
N LEU A 665 -11.04 26.60 2.22
CA LEU A 665 -11.51 27.95 1.91
C LEU A 665 -12.05 28.05 0.47
N VAL A 666 -11.32 27.51 -0.52
CA VAL A 666 -11.76 27.45 -1.92
C VAL A 666 -13.08 26.67 -2.02
N THR A 667 -13.18 25.53 -1.35
CA THR A 667 -14.36 24.67 -1.34
C THR A 667 -15.58 25.39 -0.77
N CYS A 668 -15.46 25.97 0.44
CA CYS A 668 -16.55 26.64 1.13
C CYS A 668 -17.07 27.86 0.35
N THR A 669 -16.16 28.69 -0.16
CA THR A 669 -16.55 29.89 -0.92
C THR A 669 -17.22 29.54 -2.25
N ARG A 670 -16.75 28.51 -2.97
CA ARG A 670 -17.43 28.01 -4.18
C ARG A 670 -18.80 27.43 -3.86
N ALA A 671 -18.92 26.62 -2.81
CA ALA A 671 -20.19 26.03 -2.40
C ALA A 671 -21.25 27.11 -2.10
N ILE A 672 -20.85 28.19 -1.42
CA ILE A 672 -21.72 29.35 -1.16
C ILE A 672 -22.13 30.05 -2.45
N LEU A 673 -21.17 30.38 -3.32
CA LEU A 673 -21.44 31.08 -4.59
C LEU A 673 -22.30 30.26 -5.56
N ASN A 674 -22.20 28.93 -5.51
CA ASN A 674 -23.04 28.03 -6.29
C ASN A 674 -24.44 27.85 -5.67
N THR A 675 -24.62 28.24 -4.42
CA THR A 675 -25.89 28.11 -3.69
C THR A 675 -26.73 29.38 -3.74
N MET A 676 -26.11 30.55 -3.60
CA MET A 676 -26.80 31.83 -3.46
C MET A 676 -25.99 33.02 -3.98
N THR A 677 -26.68 34.07 -4.43
CA THR A 677 -26.05 35.35 -4.76
C THR A 677 -25.83 36.14 -3.47
N CYS A 678 -24.58 36.31 -3.04
CA CYS A 678 -24.27 37.09 -1.83
C CYS A 678 -22.90 37.77 -1.96
N ARG A 679 -22.59 38.67 -1.02
CA ARG A 679 -21.25 39.25 -0.87
C ARG A 679 -20.43 38.38 0.07
N ILE A 680 -19.18 38.06 -0.26
CA ILE A 680 -18.29 37.26 0.60
C ILE A 680 -17.03 38.06 0.92
N LEU A 681 -16.74 38.24 2.21
CA LEU A 681 -15.53 38.89 2.72
C LEU A 681 -14.63 37.83 3.39
N VAL A 682 -13.44 37.61 2.83
CA VAL A 682 -12.42 36.72 3.41
C VAL A 682 -11.37 37.56 4.12
N GLY A 683 -11.30 37.44 5.45
CA GLY A 683 -10.30 38.15 6.25
C GLY A 683 -9.05 37.32 6.43
N VAL A 684 -7.91 37.75 5.87
CA VAL A 684 -6.64 37.03 5.93
C VAL A 684 -5.47 37.97 6.26
N GLY A 685 -4.49 37.46 7.02
CA GLY A 685 -3.30 38.24 7.41
C GLY A 685 -2.44 38.67 6.22
N ASP A 686 -2.25 37.76 5.27
CA ASP A 686 -1.53 37.99 4.02
C ASP A 686 -2.40 37.61 2.81
N PRO A 687 -2.99 38.60 2.10
CA PRO A 687 -3.83 38.35 0.92
C PRO A 687 -3.15 37.56 -0.20
N SER A 688 -1.82 37.62 -0.31
CA SER A 688 -1.09 36.90 -1.37
C SER A 688 -1.24 35.39 -1.26
N THR A 689 -1.60 34.87 -0.08
CA THR A 689 -1.78 33.44 0.17
C THR A 689 -3.07 32.85 -0.41
N VAL A 690 -4.05 33.69 -0.79
CA VAL A 690 -5.38 33.23 -1.23
C VAL A 690 -5.86 33.85 -2.54
N ILE A 691 -5.39 35.06 -2.89
CA ILE A 691 -6.03 35.87 -3.93
C ILE A 691 -6.03 35.22 -5.32
N GLU A 692 -5.01 34.42 -5.65
CA GLU A 692 -4.91 33.74 -6.94
C GLU A 692 -5.78 32.47 -7.04
N HIS A 693 -6.31 31.99 -5.89
CA HIS A 693 -7.06 30.74 -5.80
C HIS A 693 -8.58 30.94 -5.69
N LEU A 694 -9.02 32.12 -5.25
CA LEU A 694 -10.43 32.42 -5.01
C LEU A 694 -11.14 32.95 -6.26
N ASP A 695 -12.44 32.69 -6.34
CA ASP A 695 -13.32 33.26 -7.37
C ASP A 695 -13.29 34.80 -7.27
N SER A 696 -13.30 35.48 -8.42
CA SER A 696 -13.21 36.96 -8.48
C SER A 696 -14.37 37.68 -7.81
N ARG A 697 -15.46 36.98 -7.50
CA ARG A 697 -16.60 37.48 -6.72
C ARG A 697 -16.32 37.52 -5.20
N VAL A 698 -15.23 36.92 -4.74
CA VAL A 698 -14.82 36.92 -3.32
C VAL A 698 -13.93 38.12 -3.03
N GLU A 699 -14.27 38.90 -2.00
CA GLU A 699 -13.47 40.05 -1.58
C GLU A 699 -12.46 39.65 -0.49
N VAL A 700 -11.18 39.74 -0.81
CA VAL A 700 -10.09 39.46 0.13
C VAL A 700 -9.73 40.72 0.91
N ILE A 701 -9.92 40.68 2.23
CA ILE A 701 -9.70 41.80 3.14
C ILE A 701 -8.42 41.56 3.95
N PRO A 702 -7.39 42.41 3.83
CA PRO A 702 -6.21 42.33 4.69
C PRO A 702 -6.59 42.68 6.13
N VAL A 703 -6.28 41.79 7.06
CA VAL A 703 -6.53 41.98 8.50
C VAL A 703 -5.25 41.83 9.30
N PHE A 704 -5.22 42.36 10.52
CA PHE A 704 -4.06 42.21 11.39
C PHE A 704 -4.03 40.79 12.00
N ASP A 705 -3.18 39.94 11.44
CA ASP A 705 -2.94 38.58 11.95
C ASP A 705 -1.47 38.13 11.81
N PRO A 706 -0.54 38.63 12.66
CA PRO A 706 0.84 38.17 12.64
C PRO A 706 0.98 36.66 12.90
N PRO A 707 1.88 35.94 12.20
CA PRO A 707 2.07 34.49 12.38
C PRO A 707 2.49 34.07 13.80
N GLN A 708 3.10 34.98 14.57
CA GLN A 708 3.67 34.70 15.89
C GLN A 708 2.63 34.73 17.03
N GLN A 709 1.36 35.07 16.75
CA GLN A 709 0.27 35.05 17.74
C GLN A 709 -0.76 33.97 17.41
N ALA A 710 -1.60 33.65 18.41
CA ALA A 710 -2.79 32.84 18.19
C ALA A 710 -3.73 33.50 17.17
N PHE A 711 -4.45 32.68 16.40
CA PHE A 711 -5.39 33.16 15.39
C PHE A 711 -6.58 33.86 16.05
N HIS A 712 -6.59 35.20 16.00
CA HIS A 712 -7.55 36.02 16.74
C HIS A 712 -8.87 36.19 15.98
N ARG A 713 -9.57 35.06 15.76
CA ARG A 713 -10.80 34.93 14.95
C ARG A 713 -11.88 35.97 15.30
N THR A 714 -12.16 36.18 16.57
CA THR A 714 -13.19 37.12 17.07
C THR A 714 -12.92 38.57 16.65
N ARG A 715 -11.67 39.04 16.73
CA ARG A 715 -11.27 40.38 16.24
C ARG A 715 -11.42 40.50 14.73
N ILE A 716 -11.05 39.46 13.99
CA ILE A 716 -11.18 39.44 12.53
C ILE A 716 -12.66 39.51 12.14
N ASN A 717 -13.51 38.69 12.76
CA ASN A 717 -14.97 38.73 12.58
C ASN A 717 -15.54 40.13 12.82
N ASN A 718 -15.12 40.80 13.90
CA ASN A 718 -15.56 42.17 14.19
C ASN A 718 -15.10 43.18 13.13
N ASP A 719 -13.86 43.07 12.63
CA ASP A 719 -13.38 43.95 11.55
C ASP A 719 -14.18 43.74 10.25
N LEU A 720 -14.43 42.48 9.87
CA LEU A 720 -15.22 42.14 8.69
C LEU A 720 -16.68 42.59 8.84
N ALA A 721 -17.31 42.39 10.00
CA ALA A 721 -18.68 42.80 10.27
C ALA A 721 -18.89 44.32 10.17
N ARG A 722 -17.88 45.12 10.60
CA ARG A 722 -17.92 46.59 10.45
C ARG A 722 -17.85 47.02 8.98
N ARG A 723 -17.16 46.25 8.13
CA ARG A 723 -17.02 46.50 6.68
C ARG A 723 -18.23 46.00 5.88
N ALA A 724 -18.97 45.03 6.40
CA ALA A 724 -20.20 44.56 5.79
C ALA A 724 -21.21 45.71 5.68
N THR A 725 -21.87 45.81 4.54
CA THR A 725 -22.89 46.83 4.23
C THR A 725 -24.29 46.26 4.14
N SER A 726 -24.41 44.93 4.04
CA SER A 726 -25.69 44.24 3.97
C SER A 726 -26.40 44.24 5.32
N PRO A 727 -27.75 44.26 5.35
CA PRO A 727 -28.52 44.21 6.60
C PRO A 727 -28.32 42.89 7.37
N ILE A 728 -28.02 41.79 6.66
CA ILE A 728 -27.75 40.50 7.26
C ILE A 728 -26.26 40.17 7.11
N ILE A 729 -25.65 39.64 8.17
CA ILE A 729 -24.30 39.05 8.12
C ILE A 729 -24.36 37.56 8.47
N ALA A 730 -23.45 36.78 7.91
CA ALA A 730 -23.19 35.43 8.37
C ALA A 730 -21.70 35.25 8.62
N VAL A 731 -21.32 34.65 9.75
CA VAL A 731 -19.96 34.16 9.93
C VAL A 731 -19.95 32.69 9.59
N VAL A 732 -19.03 32.29 8.73
CA VAL A 732 -18.88 30.91 8.25
C VAL A 732 -17.41 30.53 8.36
N ASP A 733 -17.13 29.48 9.12
CA ASP A 733 -15.79 28.92 9.25
C ASP A 733 -15.28 28.36 7.91
N THR A 734 -13.97 28.29 7.77
CA THR A 734 -13.30 27.96 6.49
C THR A 734 -13.42 26.50 6.10
N ASP A 735 -14.03 25.68 6.94
CA ASP A 735 -14.15 24.24 6.87
C ASP A 735 -15.60 23.76 7.04
N VAL A 736 -16.59 24.63 6.78
CA VAL A 736 -18.00 24.25 6.88
C VAL A 736 -18.84 24.63 5.65
N VAL A 737 -19.76 23.74 5.29
CA VAL A 737 -20.72 23.91 4.20
C VAL A 737 -22.14 23.59 4.67
N LEU A 738 -23.14 24.32 4.15
CA LEU A 738 -24.56 24.15 4.51
C LEU A 738 -25.46 23.95 3.28
N PRO A 739 -26.51 23.11 3.38
CA PRO A 739 -27.53 22.96 2.35
C PRO A 739 -28.26 24.26 1.99
N SER A 740 -28.63 24.41 0.72
CA SER A 740 -29.41 25.57 0.22
C SER A 740 -30.69 25.80 1.03
N ALA A 741 -31.40 24.73 1.40
CA ALA A 741 -32.64 24.82 2.19
C ALA A 741 -32.41 25.35 3.62
N GLN A 742 -31.24 25.15 4.20
CA GLN A 742 -30.88 25.73 5.51
C GLN A 742 -30.60 27.23 5.37
N TRP A 743 -29.86 27.64 4.33
CA TRP A 743 -29.66 29.07 4.04
C TRP A 743 -30.97 29.82 3.81
N ARG A 744 -31.88 29.29 2.98
CA ARG A 744 -33.17 29.94 2.69
C ARG A 744 -34.00 30.15 3.96
N ARG A 745 -34.14 29.11 4.79
CA ARG A 745 -34.91 29.19 6.04
C ARG A 745 -34.30 30.18 7.03
N ALA A 746 -32.97 30.24 7.13
CA ALA A 746 -32.31 31.19 8.02
C ALA A 746 -32.53 32.65 7.59
N LEU A 747 -32.35 32.93 6.29
CA LEU A 747 -32.55 34.27 5.74
C LEU A 747 -34.02 34.70 5.81
N GLU A 748 -34.97 33.82 5.50
CA GLU A 748 -36.40 34.11 5.63
C GLU A 748 -36.79 34.46 7.07
N THR A 749 -36.22 33.78 8.06
CA THR A 749 -36.49 34.02 9.49
C THR A 749 -36.03 35.42 9.90
N LEU A 750 -34.82 35.84 9.49
CA LEU A 750 -34.31 37.20 9.74
C LEU A 750 -35.10 38.25 8.95
N ARG A 751 -35.43 37.99 7.68
CA ARG A 751 -36.21 38.91 6.83
C ARG A 751 -37.61 39.18 7.39
N ARG A 752 -38.24 38.20 8.04
CA ARG A 752 -39.53 38.37 8.74
C ARG A 752 -39.40 39.02 10.11
N GLY A 753 -38.17 39.15 10.62
CA GLY A 753 -37.89 39.65 11.96
C GLY A 753 -38.34 38.69 13.06
N ASP A 754 -38.39 37.38 12.80
CA ASP A 754 -38.78 36.36 13.78
C ASP A 754 -37.66 36.07 14.79
N ALA A 755 -36.41 36.31 14.39
CA ALA A 755 -35.20 36.16 15.21
C ALA A 755 -34.21 37.29 14.91
N ASP A 756 -33.21 37.44 15.76
CA ASP A 756 -32.08 38.36 15.58
C ASP A 756 -30.78 37.58 15.27
N LEU A 757 -30.65 36.37 15.81
CA LEU A 757 -29.57 35.41 15.60
C LEU A 757 -30.17 34.07 15.18
N VAL A 758 -29.69 33.50 14.08
CA VAL A 758 -30.09 32.18 13.59
C VAL A 758 -28.89 31.26 13.50
N TYR A 759 -29.00 30.08 14.10
CA TYR A 759 -28.16 28.93 13.80
C TYR A 759 -28.87 28.09 12.72
N PRO A 760 -28.35 28.04 11.48
CA PRO A 760 -29.01 27.38 10.36
C PRO A 760 -28.98 25.84 10.44
N PHE A 761 -28.66 25.26 11.60
CA PHE A 761 -28.50 23.83 11.86
C PHE A 761 -28.80 23.54 13.34
N ASP A 762 -29.06 22.28 13.69
CA ASP A 762 -29.56 21.90 15.02
C ASP A 762 -28.46 21.62 16.04
N GLY A 763 -27.20 21.75 15.61
CA GLY A 763 -26.01 21.46 16.40
C GLY A 763 -25.31 20.17 15.99
N ARG A 764 -25.89 19.37 15.10
CA ARG A 764 -25.17 18.21 14.54
C ARG A 764 -24.15 18.66 13.50
N MET A 765 -22.89 18.31 13.73
CA MET A 765 -21.81 18.44 12.75
C MET A 765 -21.48 17.08 12.15
N VAL A 766 -21.36 17.03 10.84
CA VAL A 766 -21.07 15.84 10.05
C VAL A 766 -19.76 16.03 9.33
N GLU A 767 -18.76 15.21 9.63
CA GLU A 767 -17.51 15.14 8.91
C GLU A 767 -17.71 14.53 7.52
N VAL A 768 -17.14 15.18 6.51
CA VAL A 768 -17.12 14.75 5.12
C VAL A 768 -15.67 14.51 4.71
N PRO A 769 -15.31 13.29 4.27
CA PRO A 769 -13.95 12.99 3.86
C PRO A 769 -13.57 13.81 2.63
N HIS A 770 -12.27 14.08 2.49
CA HIS A 770 -11.73 14.75 1.32
C HIS A 770 -12.22 14.16 0.00
N ALA A 771 -12.39 12.83 -0.04
CA ALA A 771 -12.88 12.13 -1.20
C ALA A 771 -14.24 12.65 -1.71
N ALA A 772 -15.10 13.17 -0.84
CA ALA A 772 -16.43 13.67 -1.16
C ALA A 772 -16.53 15.19 -1.34
N HIS A 773 -15.41 15.93 -1.25
CA HIS A 773 -15.40 17.40 -1.36
C HIS A 773 -15.91 17.91 -2.72
N SER A 774 -15.69 17.15 -3.80
CA SER A 774 -16.11 17.58 -5.14
C SER A 774 -17.63 17.81 -5.25
N TRP A 775 -18.44 17.04 -4.53
CA TRP A 775 -19.90 17.23 -4.46
C TRP A 775 -20.26 18.52 -3.71
N LEU A 776 -19.52 18.84 -2.66
CA LEU A 776 -19.72 20.04 -1.85
C LEU A 776 -19.45 21.31 -2.67
N GLU A 777 -18.35 21.34 -3.42
CA GLU A 777 -18.01 22.48 -4.29
C GLU A 777 -19.12 22.80 -5.27
N ARG A 778 -19.80 21.78 -5.80
CA ARG A 778 -20.88 21.93 -6.79
C ARG A 778 -22.25 22.22 -6.17
N GLY A 779 -22.35 22.29 -4.82
CA GLY A 779 -23.62 22.47 -4.13
C GLY A 779 -24.51 21.22 -4.13
N GLU A 780 -23.95 20.04 -4.41
CA GLU A 780 -24.65 18.75 -4.51
C GLU A 780 -24.75 18.04 -3.14
N LEU A 781 -25.03 18.80 -2.08
CA LEU A 781 -24.99 18.33 -0.68
C LEU A 781 -25.96 17.17 -0.39
N ASP A 782 -27.15 17.20 -1.00
CA ASP A 782 -28.15 16.13 -0.86
C ASP A 782 -27.81 14.87 -1.70
N ALA A 783 -26.74 14.94 -2.48
CA ALA A 783 -26.28 13.88 -3.38
C ALA A 783 -24.91 13.31 -2.96
N LEU A 784 -24.50 13.55 -1.71
CA LEU A 784 -23.30 12.95 -1.15
C LEU A 784 -23.36 11.42 -1.22
N PRO A 785 -22.22 10.74 -1.42
CA PRO A 785 -22.17 9.29 -1.41
C PRO A 785 -22.75 8.70 -0.13
N PRO A 786 -23.53 7.61 -0.21
CA PRO A 786 -24.05 6.93 0.97
C PRO A 786 -22.93 6.61 1.96
N ASN A 787 -23.19 6.76 3.26
CA ASN A 787 -22.23 6.49 4.34
C ASN A 787 -20.91 7.27 4.29
N SER A 788 -20.79 8.28 3.42
CA SER A 788 -19.62 9.18 3.37
C SER A 788 -19.52 10.12 4.57
N CYS A 789 -20.59 10.20 5.37
CA CYS A 789 -20.79 11.22 6.37
C CYS A 789 -20.78 10.62 7.77
N LYS A 790 -20.04 11.24 8.70
CA LYS A 790 -19.99 10.81 10.09
C LYS A 790 -20.33 11.94 11.04
N ILE A 791 -21.28 11.74 11.94
CA ILE A 791 -21.54 12.72 13.01
C ILE A 791 -20.33 12.78 13.95
N ILE A 792 -19.71 13.96 14.05
CA ILE A 792 -18.55 14.21 14.93
C ILE A 792 -18.91 15.03 16.17
N GLU A 793 -20.00 15.80 16.10
CA GLU A 793 -20.48 16.59 17.22
C GLU A 793 -22.02 16.63 17.23
N ALA A 794 -22.60 16.63 18.43
CA ALA A 794 -24.01 16.88 18.65
C ALA A 794 -24.14 18.05 19.63
N LEU A 795 -24.91 19.08 19.21
CA LEU A 795 -25.19 20.32 19.95
C LEU A 795 -24.19 21.48 19.76
N SER A 796 -23.44 21.50 18.67
CA SER A 796 -22.51 22.59 18.36
C SER A 796 -23.19 23.95 18.17
N VAL A 797 -22.46 25.00 18.52
CA VAL A 797 -22.78 26.43 18.31
C VAL A 797 -21.71 27.13 17.46
N GLY A 798 -20.70 26.38 17.00
CA GLY A 798 -19.63 26.84 16.12
C GLY A 798 -19.94 26.62 14.63
N GLY A 799 -18.98 26.88 13.75
CA GLY A 799 -19.11 26.66 12.31
C GLY A 799 -19.83 27.79 11.58
N CYS A 800 -21.14 27.97 11.82
CA CYS A 800 -21.93 28.98 11.12
C CYS A 800 -23.01 29.63 11.97
N PHE A 801 -23.16 30.94 11.84
CA PHE A 801 -24.33 31.67 12.34
C PHE A 801 -24.69 32.85 11.45
N VAL A 802 -25.97 33.20 11.44
CA VAL A 802 -26.53 34.31 10.64
C VAL A 802 -27.16 35.32 11.60
N PHE A 803 -26.89 36.61 11.42
CA PHE A 803 -27.26 37.66 12.38
C PHE A 803 -27.81 38.89 11.65
N ASP A 804 -28.82 39.53 12.23
CA ASP A 804 -29.15 40.91 11.90
C ASP A 804 -27.98 41.83 12.27
N ARG A 805 -27.46 42.58 11.28
CA ARG A 805 -26.21 43.33 11.45
C ARG A 805 -26.33 44.44 12.49
N GLU A 806 -27.43 45.18 12.50
CA GLU A 806 -27.61 46.28 13.46
C GLU A 806 -27.69 45.73 14.89
N THR A 807 -28.41 44.63 15.08
CA THR A 807 -28.48 43.94 16.36
C THR A 807 -27.13 43.37 16.77
N PHE A 808 -26.36 42.78 15.85
CA PHE A 808 -25.00 42.27 16.14
C PHE A 808 -24.06 43.38 16.63
N LEU A 809 -24.12 44.57 16.02
CA LEU A 809 -23.35 45.73 16.45
C LEU A 809 -23.80 46.24 17.82
N ALA A 810 -25.11 46.35 18.06
CA ALA A 810 -25.67 46.77 19.35
C ALA A 810 -25.42 45.77 20.48
N TYR A 811 -25.38 44.48 20.14
CA TYR A 811 -25.05 43.34 21.01
C TYR A 811 -23.59 43.35 21.50
N GLY A 812 -22.74 44.18 20.89
CA GLY A 812 -21.32 44.27 21.21
C GLY A 812 -20.43 43.33 20.38
N MET A 813 -20.96 42.74 19.32
CA MET A 813 -20.25 41.85 18.38
C MET A 813 -19.63 40.61 19.08
N GLU A 814 -18.57 40.03 18.50
CA GLU A 814 -17.76 38.97 19.14
C GLU A 814 -16.91 39.53 20.28
N ASN A 815 -16.68 38.70 21.30
CA ASN A 815 -15.87 39.07 22.45
C ASN A 815 -14.36 38.91 22.16
N GLU A 816 -13.68 40.02 21.81
CA GLU A 816 -12.24 40.05 21.48
C GLU A 816 -11.30 39.71 22.65
N ARG A 817 -11.82 39.32 23.83
CA ARG A 817 -11.00 38.73 24.90
C ARG A 817 -10.71 37.24 24.67
N PHE A 818 -11.45 36.59 23.79
CA PHE A 818 -11.15 35.24 23.32
C PHE A 818 -10.17 35.31 22.15
N VAL A 819 -8.89 35.07 22.47
CA VAL A 819 -7.76 35.27 21.55
C VAL A 819 -7.38 34.02 20.73
N SER A 820 -8.07 32.90 20.95
CA SER A 820 -7.85 31.60 20.30
C SER A 820 -9.13 30.77 20.35
N TRP A 821 -9.14 29.66 19.62
CA TRP A 821 -10.21 28.65 19.58
C TRP A 821 -10.61 28.12 20.95
N GLY A 822 -11.92 27.96 21.20
CA GLY A 822 -12.46 27.10 22.24
C GLY A 822 -13.87 27.45 22.68
N PHE A 823 -14.03 28.55 23.42
CA PHE A 823 -15.25 28.86 24.17
C PHE A 823 -15.98 30.11 23.67
N GLU A 824 -15.49 30.73 22.58
CA GLU A 824 -16.08 31.94 22.02
C GLU A 824 -17.50 31.70 21.47
N ASP A 825 -17.72 30.53 20.86
CA ASP A 825 -19.03 30.18 20.29
C ASP A 825 -20.06 29.91 21.38
N ASP A 826 -19.66 29.24 22.48
CA ASP A 826 -20.47 29.06 23.69
C ASP A 826 -20.77 30.40 24.37
N GLU A 827 -19.76 31.27 24.47
CA GLU A 827 -19.94 32.60 25.06
C GLU A 827 -20.99 33.39 24.30
N ARG A 828 -20.95 33.35 22.97
CA ARG A 828 -21.89 34.07 22.11
C ARG A 828 -23.33 33.64 22.36
N ILE A 829 -23.62 32.35 22.40
CA ILE A 829 -25.00 31.91 22.66
C ILE A 829 -25.46 32.22 24.09
N LEU A 830 -24.58 32.03 25.09
CA LEU A 830 -24.90 32.31 26.48
C LEU A 830 -25.14 33.79 26.73
N ARG A 831 -24.36 34.66 26.08
CA ARG A 831 -24.51 36.12 26.17
C ARG A 831 -25.73 36.59 25.39
N ALA A 832 -26.03 36.04 24.22
CA ALA A 832 -27.26 36.32 23.47
C ALA A 832 -28.52 36.09 24.33
N HIS A 833 -28.61 34.94 25.01
CA HIS A 833 -29.72 34.66 25.92
C HIS A 833 -29.79 35.65 27.10
N LYS A 834 -28.66 36.00 27.71
CA LYS A 834 -28.62 36.97 28.84
C LYS A 834 -29.05 38.38 28.43
N LEU A 835 -28.75 38.78 27.20
CA LEU A 835 -29.07 40.10 26.66
C LEU A 835 -30.45 40.14 25.96
N GLY A 836 -31.20 39.03 25.96
CA GLY A 836 -32.53 38.97 25.38
C GLY A 836 -32.56 38.99 23.85
N VAL A 837 -31.45 38.64 23.19
CA VAL A 837 -31.39 38.44 21.74
C VAL A 837 -32.30 37.26 21.37
N ARG A 838 -33.13 37.41 20.34
CA ARG A 838 -34.02 36.34 19.88
C ARG A 838 -33.22 35.35 19.05
N VAL A 839 -32.91 34.21 19.64
CA VAL A 839 -32.12 33.14 19.02
C VAL A 839 -33.04 32.07 18.43
N ASP A 840 -32.89 31.77 17.15
CA ASP A 840 -33.52 30.64 16.48
C ASP A 840 -32.48 29.57 16.12
N ARG A 841 -32.83 28.30 16.31
CA ARG A 841 -31.98 27.15 15.98
C ARG A 841 -32.78 26.20 15.11
N GLN A 842 -32.30 25.98 13.89
CA GLN A 842 -33.08 25.32 12.84
C GLN A 842 -32.72 23.85 12.67
N HIS A 843 -33.66 23.02 12.24
CA HIS A 843 -33.38 21.62 11.95
C HIS A 843 -32.44 21.46 10.74
N GLY A 844 -31.39 20.65 10.88
CA GLY A 844 -30.41 20.37 9.82
C GLY A 844 -29.01 20.12 10.38
N VAL A 845 -28.11 19.65 9.54
CA VAL A 845 -26.70 19.41 9.90
C VAL A 845 -25.79 20.46 9.28
N ILE A 846 -24.58 20.63 9.80
CA ILE A 846 -23.51 21.34 9.12
C ILE A 846 -22.44 20.33 8.69
N TYR A 847 -21.93 20.47 7.47
CA TYR A 847 -20.92 19.58 6.92
C TYR A 847 -19.54 20.18 7.18
N HIS A 848 -18.69 19.45 7.91
CA HIS A 848 -17.32 19.82 8.23
C HIS A 848 -16.35 19.09 7.29
N ILE A 849 -15.41 19.81 6.68
CA ILE A 849 -14.53 19.30 5.60
C ILE A 849 -13.05 19.23 5.93
#